data_AF-A0A3P7IJ67-F1
#
_entry.id   AF-A0A3P7IJ67-F1
#
_cell.length_a   1.000
_cell.length_b   1.000
_cell.length_c   1.000
_cell.angle_alpha   90.00
_cell.angle_beta   90.00
_cell.angle_gamma   90.00
#
_symmetry.space_group_name_H-M   'P 1'
#
loop_
_entity.id
_entity.type
_entity.pdbx_description
1 polymer ?
#
loop_
_entity_poly.entity_id
_entity_poly.type
_entity_poly.pdbx_seq_one_letter_code
_entity_poly.pdbx_strand_id
1 'polypeptide(L)'
;MRMCAAFVKLLNHANRRQRNTEETDSSSKRLKLSLSAPDDVCNGTATGYICPLCEKSRPDEEMRDSWRNRQQNPILLSCLLIENSIGVKKARKVYLETLLRKKRLCKAHYTHAGILIGNAIKQATGKFPILGLDCVSAEVWHSYFVKIVAFGAMIDKELVIQLSDVINFFADCLVMFHYSGDWETLIESNDSESQLNLSTVALTPALWEDKTTTESFEVPNDSSNFPSEVILADSSGICEPSREEMEKSGDEELCYSHKMPTQKSWNCGICNMRCSESDLSASSRNDVLMILSCFVINELMDTQLAKNAYLRITSGKNVMICKGHYVQAAATIEKEMKRFLQAHSPERTDLSTLPRSIWSDLVIRIQAYGFGIDNWIFLKGNHLEKFYYNCLSISLLKSATKSQLKQESEDCNLLFCDATTEPISTASLKECSANNNADKLENIGYQEDNHSRNRSCNLCGLIRDEDESRVGSTNPRQNLILISSLVASGITDAESGKDIFKRVLCKRKRICKQHYVEAARWIGEQVEKNWGRFPIHGLFGIPREMLSAVLERIQEYVKTFSEEEDLTAEELARFYGDCLAKYRHMNGWKDRAVQSKKETVEASYVALQNLLCETKSTESPSKISIIFPNSCHILR
;
A
#
# COMPACT_ATOMS: atom_id res chain seq x y z
N MET A 1 -2.83 -8.35 65.15
CA MET A 1 -4.29 -8.23 65.30
C MET A 1 -4.96 -7.12 64.49
N ARG A 2 -4.30 -6.01 64.09
CA ARG A 2 -4.93 -4.98 63.24
C ARG A 2 -5.12 -5.35 61.76
N MET A 3 -4.36 -6.34 61.23
CA MET A 3 -4.56 -6.81 59.85
C MET A 3 -5.77 -7.74 59.67
N CYS A 4 -6.15 -8.54 60.67
CA CYS A 4 -7.33 -9.40 60.57
C CYS A 4 -8.65 -8.61 60.53
N ALA A 5 -8.70 -7.43 61.17
CA ALA A 5 -9.90 -6.58 61.16
C ALA A 5 -10.15 -5.92 59.79
N ALA A 6 -9.09 -5.66 59.00
CA ALA A 6 -9.22 -5.12 57.65
C ALA A 6 -9.71 -6.18 56.65
N PHE A 7 -9.25 -7.43 56.80
CA PHE A 7 -9.64 -8.54 55.93
C PHE A 7 -11.10 -8.96 56.11
N VAL A 8 -11.61 -8.94 57.35
CA VAL A 8 -13.02 -9.24 57.66
C VAL A 8 -13.96 -8.13 57.13
N LYS A 9 -13.51 -6.86 57.13
CA LYS A 9 -14.30 -5.75 56.53
C LYS A 9 -14.36 -5.84 55.00
N LEU A 10 -13.29 -6.31 54.36
CA LEU A 10 -13.24 -6.52 52.90
C LEU A 10 -14.13 -7.70 52.46
N LEU A 11 -14.13 -8.81 53.20
CA LEU A 11 -15.00 -9.96 52.93
C LEU A 11 -16.49 -9.63 53.15
N ASN A 12 -16.82 -8.82 54.16
CA ASN A 12 -18.21 -8.39 54.39
C ASN A 12 -18.71 -7.40 53.34
N HIS A 13 -17.81 -6.60 52.73
CA HIS A 13 -18.17 -5.70 51.63
C HIS A 13 -18.35 -6.45 50.30
N ALA A 14 -17.61 -7.55 50.08
CA ALA A 14 -17.77 -8.41 48.92
C ALA A 14 -19.08 -9.22 48.98
N ASN A 15 -19.42 -9.79 50.14
CA ASN A 15 -20.67 -10.54 50.34
C ASN A 15 -21.95 -9.68 50.28
N ARG A 16 -21.86 -8.38 50.57
CA ARG A 16 -22.99 -7.44 50.39
C ARG A 16 -23.25 -7.08 48.93
N ARG A 17 -22.26 -7.21 48.05
CA ARG A 17 -22.45 -6.96 46.60
C ARG A 17 -23.10 -8.14 45.89
N GLN A 18 -22.86 -9.38 46.32
CA GLN A 18 -23.50 -10.56 45.71
C GLN A 18 -24.99 -10.70 46.08
N ARG A 19 -25.41 -10.31 47.28
CA ARG A 19 -26.84 -10.39 47.66
C ARG A 19 -27.74 -9.37 46.94
N ASN A 20 -27.19 -8.28 46.41
CA ASN A 20 -27.99 -7.26 45.73
C ASN A 20 -28.20 -7.57 44.23
N THR A 21 -27.62 -8.65 43.71
CA THR A 21 -27.74 -9.05 42.29
C THR A 21 -28.66 -10.25 42.06
N GLU A 22 -29.18 -10.90 43.11
CA GLU A 22 -30.04 -12.10 43.00
C GLU A 22 -31.52 -11.84 43.36
N GLU A 23 -31.90 -10.63 43.77
CA GLU A 23 -33.31 -10.25 44.02
C GLU A 23 -33.86 -9.34 42.92
N THR A 24 -33.80 -9.76 41.64
CA THR A 24 -34.70 -9.25 40.59
C THR A 24 -34.95 -10.31 39.52
N ASP A 25 -35.31 -11.54 39.92
CA ASP A 25 -35.97 -12.43 38.96
C ASP A 25 -36.87 -13.44 39.66
N SER A 26 -38.12 -13.03 39.90
CA SER A 26 -39.30 -13.89 39.99
C SER A 26 -40.51 -13.09 40.50
N SER A 27 -41.40 -12.70 39.59
CA SER A 27 -42.82 -13.11 39.64
C SER A 27 -43.69 -12.37 38.61
N SER A 28 -44.55 -13.16 37.97
CA SER A 28 -45.90 -12.81 37.51
C SER A 28 -46.11 -12.42 36.04
N LYS A 29 -46.58 -13.44 35.31
CA LYS A 29 -47.37 -13.37 34.07
C LYS A 29 -48.55 -12.40 34.22
N ARG A 30 -48.68 -11.44 33.29
CA ARG A 30 -49.99 -11.01 32.77
C ARG A 30 -49.84 -10.38 31.38
N LEU A 31 -50.49 -11.01 30.40
CA LEU A 31 -50.78 -10.46 29.09
C LEU A 31 -51.43 -9.08 29.22
N LYS A 32 -50.76 -8.04 28.70
CA LYS A 32 -51.39 -6.83 28.18
C LYS A 32 -50.62 -6.37 26.95
N LEU A 33 -51.30 -6.42 25.80
CA LEU A 33 -50.99 -5.56 24.66
C LEU A 33 -51.10 -4.11 25.13
N SER A 34 -50.01 -3.35 25.00
CA SER A 34 -50.06 -1.90 24.94
C SER A 34 -49.01 -1.41 23.97
N LEU A 35 -49.48 -0.86 22.85
CA LEU A 35 -48.75 0.11 22.03
C LEU A 35 -48.19 1.19 22.95
N SER A 36 -46.86 1.33 22.99
CA SER A 36 -46.19 2.55 23.46
C SER A 36 -45.34 3.09 22.32
N ALA A 37 -45.52 4.39 22.07
CA ALA A 37 -44.86 5.18 21.05
C ALA A 37 -43.33 5.15 21.17
N PRO A 38 -42.59 5.40 20.07
CA PRO A 38 -41.14 5.37 20.09
C PRO A 38 -40.59 6.58 20.83
N ASP A 39 -39.78 6.31 21.86
CA ASP A 39 -38.92 7.31 22.48
C ASP A 39 -37.83 7.72 21.48
N ASP A 40 -37.76 9.03 21.22
CA ASP A 40 -36.72 9.71 20.43
C ASP A 40 -35.34 9.48 21.06
N VAL A 41 -34.70 8.38 20.66
CA VAL A 41 -33.26 8.17 20.83
C VAL A 41 -32.56 9.14 19.90
N CYS A 42 -31.69 9.98 20.47
CA CYS A 42 -30.78 10.87 19.74
C CYS A 42 -30.02 10.09 18.65
N ASN A 43 -30.55 10.10 17.44
CA ASN A 43 -29.90 9.63 16.23
C ASN A 43 -28.72 10.57 15.95
N GLY A 44 -27.56 10.23 16.51
CA GLY A 44 -26.29 10.71 15.97
C GLY A 44 -26.28 10.33 14.50
N THR A 45 -26.35 11.31 13.61
CA THR A 45 -26.35 11.12 12.17
C THR A 45 -25.02 10.46 11.81
N ALA A 46 -25.02 9.13 11.72
CA ALA A 46 -23.86 8.36 11.33
C ALA A 46 -23.37 8.95 10.01
N THR A 47 -22.16 9.53 10.03
CA THR A 47 -21.54 10.20 8.89
C THR A 47 -21.19 9.17 7.83
N GLY A 48 -22.19 8.78 7.04
CA GLY A 48 -22.01 7.88 5.92
C GLY A 48 -21.19 8.53 4.81
N TYR A 49 -20.41 7.73 4.11
CA TYR A 49 -19.67 8.16 2.92
C TYR A 49 -20.49 7.88 1.67
N ILE A 50 -20.50 8.82 0.73
CA ILE A 50 -21.19 8.64 -0.56
C ILE A 50 -20.25 7.95 -1.54
N CYS A 51 -20.65 6.77 -2.04
CA CYS A 51 -19.89 6.07 -3.08
C CYS A 51 -20.08 6.77 -4.44
N PRO A 52 -19.02 7.18 -5.16
CA PRO A 52 -19.15 7.90 -6.43
C PRO A 52 -19.63 7.03 -7.62
N LEU A 53 -19.70 5.70 -7.45
CA LEU A 53 -20.23 4.79 -8.48
C LEU A 53 -21.76 4.69 -8.39
N CYS A 54 -22.30 4.34 -7.22
CA CYS A 54 -23.75 4.14 -7.03
C CYS A 54 -24.45 5.31 -6.37
N GLU A 55 -23.71 6.33 -5.93
CA GLU A 55 -24.21 7.55 -5.27
C GLU A 55 -25.00 7.29 -3.97
N LYS A 56 -24.89 6.08 -3.42
CA LYS A 56 -25.50 5.70 -2.14
C LYS A 56 -24.57 6.07 -0.97
N SER A 57 -25.17 6.57 0.11
CA SER A 57 -24.50 6.72 1.41
C SER A 57 -24.29 5.36 2.03
N ARG A 58 -23.08 5.07 2.51
CA ARG A 58 -22.68 3.80 3.11
C ARG A 58 -21.93 4.04 4.42
N PRO A 59 -22.08 3.18 5.43
CA PRO A 59 -21.28 3.26 6.65
C PRO A 59 -19.79 3.04 6.33
N ASP A 60 -18.90 3.50 7.21
CA ASP A 60 -17.45 3.43 7.01
C ASP A 60 -16.96 1.99 6.76
N GLU A 61 -17.58 1.04 7.46
CA GLU A 61 -17.28 -0.39 7.36
C GLU A 61 -17.62 -0.97 5.99
N GLU A 62 -18.52 -0.36 5.23
CA GLU A 62 -18.89 -0.78 3.87
C GLU A 62 -18.04 -0.12 2.79
N MET A 63 -17.10 0.74 3.15
CA MET A 63 -16.32 1.55 2.23
C MET A 63 -14.86 1.07 2.16
N ARG A 64 -14.24 1.26 0.99
CA ARG A 64 -12.84 0.90 0.73
C ARG A 64 -12.04 2.14 0.32
N ASP A 65 -10.86 2.27 0.92
CA ASP A 65 -9.85 3.26 0.54
C ASP A 65 -9.29 2.95 -0.84
N SER A 66 -9.91 3.50 -1.88
CA SER A 66 -9.58 3.25 -3.29
C SER A 66 -8.20 3.84 -3.70
N TRP A 67 -7.72 4.86 -3.00
CA TRP A 67 -6.50 5.59 -3.35
C TRP A 67 -5.20 4.82 -3.06
N ARG A 68 -5.25 3.82 -2.16
CA ARG A 68 -4.05 3.06 -1.75
C ARG A 68 -3.57 2.08 -2.81
N ASN A 69 -4.40 1.76 -3.80
CA ASN A 69 -4.09 0.76 -4.82
C ASN A 69 -4.46 1.28 -6.21
N ARG A 70 -3.62 2.18 -6.75
CA ARG A 70 -3.84 2.86 -8.04
C ARG A 70 -4.12 1.90 -9.20
N GLN A 71 -3.57 0.67 -9.13
CA GLN A 71 -3.76 -0.38 -10.14
C GLN A 71 -5.11 -1.11 -10.02
N GLN A 72 -5.73 -1.16 -8.84
CA GLN A 72 -6.98 -1.91 -8.64
C GLN A 72 -8.23 -1.16 -9.13
N ASN A 73 -8.28 0.17 -8.98
CA ASN A 73 -9.46 0.94 -9.43
C ASN A 73 -9.71 0.78 -10.94
N PRO A 74 -8.69 0.83 -11.81
CA PRO A 74 -8.85 0.59 -13.25
C PRO A 74 -9.35 -0.82 -13.55
N ILE A 75 -8.91 -1.84 -12.83
CA ILE A 75 -9.41 -3.22 -12.99
C ILE A 75 -10.89 -3.30 -12.61
N LEU A 76 -11.26 -2.75 -11.45
CA LEU A 76 -12.65 -2.65 -10.99
C LEU A 76 -13.53 -1.96 -12.04
N LEU A 77 -13.15 -0.77 -12.46
CA LEU A 77 -13.92 0.03 -13.42
C LEU A 77 -13.99 -0.64 -14.79
N SER A 78 -12.94 -1.34 -15.21
CA SER A 78 -12.94 -2.13 -16.45
C SER A 78 -13.93 -3.28 -16.39
N CYS A 79 -14.02 -3.99 -15.25
CA CYS A 79 -15.04 -5.04 -15.08
C CYS A 79 -16.46 -4.47 -15.18
N LEU A 80 -16.72 -3.31 -14.57
CA LEU A 80 -18.02 -2.65 -14.66
C LEU A 80 -18.33 -2.13 -16.07
N LEU A 81 -17.30 -1.72 -16.84
CA LEU A 81 -17.45 -1.36 -18.26
C LEU A 81 -17.75 -2.58 -19.13
N ILE A 82 -17.09 -3.71 -18.90
CA ILE A 82 -17.32 -4.98 -19.63
C ILE A 82 -18.77 -5.44 -19.48
N GLU A 83 -19.35 -5.26 -18.30
CA GLU A 83 -20.76 -5.58 -18.03
C GLU A 83 -21.74 -4.47 -18.47
N ASN A 84 -21.24 -3.35 -18.98
CA ASN A 84 -22.02 -2.15 -19.31
C ASN A 84 -22.81 -1.56 -18.12
N SER A 85 -22.39 -1.81 -16.87
CA SER A 85 -23.05 -1.25 -15.67
C SER A 85 -22.68 0.22 -15.42
N ILE A 86 -21.59 0.71 -16.03
CA ILE A 86 -21.21 2.12 -16.07
C ILE A 86 -20.75 2.52 -17.48
N GLY A 87 -20.87 3.81 -17.82
CA GLY A 87 -20.31 4.35 -19.06
C GLY A 87 -18.86 4.84 -18.91
N VAL A 88 -18.09 4.86 -20.02
CA VAL A 88 -16.67 5.26 -20.05
C VAL A 88 -16.44 6.65 -19.44
N LYS A 89 -17.32 7.62 -19.72
CA LYS A 89 -17.24 8.97 -19.15
C LYS A 89 -17.34 8.96 -17.62
N LYS A 90 -18.29 8.18 -17.05
CA LYS A 90 -18.46 8.04 -15.60
C LYS A 90 -17.27 7.29 -14.99
N ALA A 91 -16.79 6.23 -15.64
CA ALA A 91 -15.60 5.50 -15.19
C ALA A 91 -14.35 6.41 -15.09
N ARG A 92 -14.05 7.20 -16.14
CA ARG A 92 -12.94 8.18 -16.12
C ARG A 92 -13.09 9.22 -15.00
N LYS A 93 -14.28 9.80 -14.84
CA LYS A 93 -14.57 10.77 -13.78
C LYS A 93 -14.32 10.16 -12.40
N VAL A 94 -14.86 8.98 -12.12
CA VAL A 94 -14.67 8.29 -10.85
C VAL A 94 -13.20 7.96 -10.61
N TYR A 95 -12.48 7.48 -11.63
CA TYR A 95 -11.05 7.20 -11.52
C TYR A 95 -10.26 8.45 -11.09
N LEU A 96 -10.45 9.58 -11.78
CA LEU A 96 -9.78 10.84 -11.43
C LEU A 96 -10.17 11.35 -10.04
N GLU A 97 -11.44 11.22 -9.64
CA GLU A 97 -11.88 11.58 -8.29
C GLU A 97 -11.25 10.70 -7.20
N THR A 98 -11.08 9.39 -7.47
CA THR A 98 -10.38 8.49 -6.54
C THR A 98 -8.90 8.83 -6.39
N LEU A 99 -8.24 9.20 -7.50
CA LEU A 99 -6.84 9.62 -7.53
C LEU A 99 -6.59 10.95 -6.80
N LEU A 100 -7.39 11.98 -7.13
CA LEU A 100 -7.15 13.36 -6.67
C LEU A 100 -7.75 13.62 -5.29
N ARG A 101 -8.96 13.12 -5.02
CA ARG A 101 -9.74 13.45 -3.81
C ARG A 101 -9.78 12.31 -2.80
N LYS A 102 -9.04 11.23 -3.05
CA LYS A 102 -9.03 10.03 -2.19
C LYS A 102 -10.43 9.49 -1.88
N LYS A 103 -11.37 9.64 -2.82
CA LYS A 103 -12.76 9.17 -2.63
C LYS A 103 -12.81 7.67 -2.38
N ARG A 104 -13.73 7.23 -1.54
CA ARG A 104 -13.93 5.81 -1.22
C ARG A 104 -14.98 5.17 -2.12
N LEU A 105 -14.82 3.90 -2.42
CA LEU A 105 -15.78 3.10 -3.18
C LEU A 105 -16.40 2.05 -2.25
N CYS A 106 -17.67 1.72 -2.40
CA CYS A 106 -18.27 0.69 -1.54
C CYS A 106 -17.77 -0.71 -1.91
N LYS A 107 -17.69 -1.58 -0.89
CA LYS A 107 -17.26 -2.98 -1.01
C LYS A 107 -18.10 -3.77 -2.01
N ALA A 108 -19.40 -3.47 -2.11
CA ALA A 108 -20.31 -4.13 -3.04
C ALA A 108 -19.84 -4.08 -4.51
N HIS A 109 -19.22 -2.99 -4.98
CA HIS A 109 -18.71 -2.95 -6.36
C HIS A 109 -17.44 -3.80 -6.54
N TYR A 110 -16.59 -3.89 -5.52
CA TYR A 110 -15.41 -4.77 -5.55
C TYR A 110 -15.83 -6.24 -5.59
N THR A 111 -16.77 -6.61 -4.71
CA THR A 111 -17.47 -7.88 -4.72
C THR A 111 -18.01 -8.14 -6.13
N HIS A 112 -18.91 -7.30 -6.65
CA HIS A 112 -19.48 -7.48 -7.99
C HIS A 112 -18.45 -7.70 -9.11
N ALA A 113 -17.40 -6.88 -9.17
CA ALA A 113 -16.32 -7.06 -10.15
C ALA A 113 -15.56 -8.38 -10.00
N GLY A 114 -15.34 -8.85 -8.77
CA GLY A 114 -14.76 -10.16 -8.54
C GLY A 114 -15.69 -11.29 -9.00
N ILE A 115 -17.01 -11.21 -8.78
CA ILE A 115 -17.98 -12.18 -9.31
C ILE A 115 -17.88 -12.24 -10.83
N LEU A 116 -17.81 -11.08 -11.51
CA LEU A 116 -17.72 -11.02 -12.97
C LEU A 116 -16.49 -11.76 -13.50
N ILE A 117 -15.33 -11.53 -12.88
CA ILE A 117 -14.09 -12.25 -13.20
C ILE A 117 -14.28 -13.76 -12.97
N GLY A 118 -14.76 -14.16 -11.79
CA GLY A 118 -14.92 -15.56 -11.44
C GLY A 118 -15.95 -16.30 -12.31
N ASN A 119 -17.03 -15.63 -12.71
CA ASN A 119 -18.02 -16.16 -13.65
C ASN A 119 -17.45 -16.33 -15.06
N ALA A 120 -16.61 -15.40 -15.52
CA ALA A 120 -15.92 -15.56 -16.80
C ALA A 120 -15.01 -16.80 -16.79
N ILE A 121 -14.34 -17.07 -15.67
CA ILE A 121 -13.54 -18.31 -15.50
C ILE A 121 -14.45 -19.54 -15.43
N LYS A 122 -15.56 -19.48 -14.69
CA LYS A 122 -16.53 -20.57 -14.59
C LYS A 122 -17.07 -20.94 -15.96
N GLN A 123 -17.38 -19.95 -16.80
CA GLN A 123 -17.82 -20.19 -18.18
C GLN A 123 -16.75 -20.89 -19.02
N ALA A 124 -15.47 -20.56 -18.81
CA ALA A 124 -14.37 -21.15 -19.57
C ALA A 124 -13.92 -22.53 -19.05
N THR A 125 -14.10 -22.83 -17.76
CA THR A 125 -13.55 -24.05 -17.10
C THR A 125 -14.61 -24.99 -16.54
N GLY A 126 -15.87 -24.56 -16.47
CA GLY A 126 -16.94 -25.22 -15.73
C GLY A 126 -16.91 -24.98 -14.21
N LYS A 127 -15.82 -24.39 -13.65
CA LYS A 127 -15.64 -24.25 -12.20
C LYS A 127 -15.33 -22.80 -11.80
N PHE A 128 -15.93 -22.34 -10.70
CA PHE A 128 -15.58 -21.05 -10.13
C PHE A 128 -14.19 -21.12 -9.48
N PRO A 129 -13.28 -20.15 -9.70
CA PRO A 129 -11.92 -20.21 -9.19
C PRO A 129 -11.83 -19.80 -7.71
N ILE A 130 -12.42 -20.61 -6.83
CA ILE A 130 -12.46 -20.36 -5.38
C ILE A 130 -11.06 -20.30 -4.74
N LEU A 131 -10.05 -20.88 -5.39
CA LEU A 131 -8.67 -20.92 -4.92
C LEU A 131 -7.83 -19.74 -5.42
N GLY A 132 -8.42 -18.82 -6.18
CA GLY A 132 -7.72 -17.73 -6.84
C GLY A 132 -7.47 -17.98 -8.33
N LEU A 133 -7.12 -16.92 -9.05
CA LEU A 133 -6.84 -16.97 -10.50
C LEU A 133 -5.48 -17.58 -10.84
N ASP A 134 -4.56 -17.59 -9.88
CA ASP A 134 -3.24 -18.21 -10.01
C ASP A 134 -3.33 -19.73 -10.21
N CYS A 135 -4.40 -20.37 -9.76
CA CYS A 135 -4.67 -21.79 -9.98
C CYS A 135 -5.31 -22.08 -11.35
N VAL A 136 -5.65 -21.04 -12.12
CA VAL A 136 -6.27 -21.16 -13.44
C VAL A 136 -5.18 -21.00 -14.50
N SER A 137 -5.16 -21.90 -15.49
CA SER A 137 -4.22 -21.76 -16.63
C SER A 137 -4.37 -20.36 -17.25
N ALA A 138 -3.24 -19.69 -17.49
CA ALA A 138 -3.25 -18.34 -18.04
C ALA A 138 -4.02 -18.28 -19.37
N GLU A 139 -3.97 -19.34 -20.18
CA GLU A 139 -4.68 -19.45 -21.47
C GLU A 139 -6.20 -19.30 -21.33
N VAL A 140 -6.77 -19.88 -20.28
CA VAL A 140 -8.21 -19.89 -20.02
C VAL A 140 -8.73 -18.47 -19.81
N TRP A 141 -8.01 -17.66 -19.04
CA TRP A 141 -8.48 -16.34 -18.65
C TRP A 141 -7.81 -15.18 -19.37
N HIS A 142 -6.83 -15.48 -20.24
CA HIS A 142 -6.15 -14.48 -21.06
C HIS A 142 -7.15 -13.66 -21.89
N SER A 143 -8.18 -14.30 -22.45
CA SER A 143 -9.23 -13.62 -23.22
C SER A 143 -9.96 -12.56 -22.40
N TYR A 144 -10.23 -12.83 -21.12
CA TYR A 144 -10.86 -11.88 -20.21
C TYR A 144 -9.87 -10.80 -19.73
N PHE A 145 -8.62 -11.18 -19.47
CA PHE A 145 -7.54 -10.25 -19.15
C PHE A 145 -7.36 -9.19 -20.25
N VAL A 146 -7.32 -9.61 -21.53
CA VAL A 146 -7.20 -8.68 -22.67
C VAL A 146 -8.35 -7.67 -22.69
N LYS A 147 -9.57 -8.10 -22.38
CA LYS A 147 -10.72 -7.18 -22.24
C LYS A 147 -10.51 -6.17 -21.10
N ILE A 148 -10.08 -6.63 -19.93
CA ILE A 148 -9.78 -5.75 -18.79
C ILE A 148 -8.72 -4.71 -19.18
N VAL A 149 -7.65 -5.13 -19.86
CA VAL A 149 -6.58 -4.21 -20.31
C VAL A 149 -7.10 -3.20 -21.33
N ALA A 150 -7.89 -3.64 -22.31
CA ALA A 150 -8.47 -2.75 -23.32
C ALA A 150 -9.37 -1.67 -22.69
N PHE A 151 -10.26 -2.04 -21.78
CA PHE A 151 -11.10 -1.07 -21.06
C PHE A 151 -10.29 -0.23 -20.05
N GLY A 152 -9.22 -0.79 -19.48
CA GLY A 152 -8.27 -0.06 -18.64
C GLY A 152 -7.61 1.09 -19.38
N ALA A 153 -7.15 0.85 -20.61
CA ALA A 153 -6.59 1.87 -21.49
C ALA A 153 -7.63 2.94 -21.90
N MET A 154 -8.91 2.58 -21.93
CA MET A 154 -10.01 3.54 -22.10
C MET A 154 -10.29 4.37 -20.86
N ILE A 155 -9.74 4.06 -19.69
CA ILE A 155 -9.85 4.86 -18.47
C ILE A 155 -8.60 5.74 -18.31
N ASP A 156 -7.42 5.12 -18.35
CA ASP A 156 -6.11 5.76 -18.25
C ASP A 156 -5.14 5.10 -19.26
N LYS A 157 -4.72 5.86 -20.28
CA LYS A 157 -3.86 5.36 -21.36
C LYS A 157 -2.42 5.13 -20.91
N GLU A 158 -1.98 5.78 -19.83
CA GLU A 158 -0.60 5.68 -19.33
C GLU A 158 -0.44 4.49 -18.37
N LEU A 159 -1.55 3.95 -17.88
CA LEU A 159 -1.51 2.87 -16.91
C LEU A 159 -1.35 1.51 -17.60
N VAL A 160 -0.28 0.81 -17.23
CA VAL A 160 -0.06 -0.59 -17.62
C VAL A 160 -0.65 -1.50 -16.54
N ILE A 161 -1.72 -2.23 -16.88
CA ILE A 161 -2.30 -3.29 -16.03
C ILE A 161 -1.56 -4.60 -16.33
N GLN A 162 -0.90 -5.15 -15.32
CA GLN A 162 -0.21 -6.44 -15.43
C GLN A 162 -1.12 -7.59 -15.02
N LEU A 163 -0.78 -8.80 -15.48
CA LEU A 163 -1.49 -10.02 -15.10
C LEU A 163 -1.56 -10.22 -13.58
N SER A 164 -0.45 -9.95 -12.89
CA SER A 164 -0.37 -10.02 -11.43
C SER A 164 -1.34 -9.07 -10.73
N ASP A 165 -1.66 -7.92 -11.33
CA ASP A 165 -2.53 -6.93 -10.73
C ASP A 165 -3.97 -7.45 -10.69
N VAL A 166 -4.40 -8.17 -11.74
CA VAL A 166 -5.73 -8.79 -11.81
C VAL A 166 -5.83 -10.00 -10.88
N ILE A 167 -4.78 -10.82 -10.78
CA ILE A 167 -4.73 -11.93 -9.81
C ILE A 167 -4.87 -11.38 -8.38
N ASN A 168 -4.07 -10.36 -8.02
CA ASN A 168 -4.13 -9.74 -6.69
C ASN A 168 -5.48 -9.06 -6.44
N PHE A 169 -6.04 -8.39 -7.45
CA PHE A 169 -7.39 -7.80 -7.36
C PHE A 169 -8.45 -8.86 -7.06
N PHE A 170 -8.43 -9.97 -7.79
CA PHE A 170 -9.39 -11.05 -7.59
C PHE A 170 -9.22 -11.73 -6.24
N ALA A 171 -7.98 -11.99 -5.80
CA ALA A 171 -7.71 -12.53 -4.47
C ALA A 171 -8.21 -11.60 -3.36
N ASP A 172 -8.00 -10.29 -3.49
CA ASP A 172 -8.58 -9.30 -2.58
C ASP A 172 -10.11 -9.36 -2.56
N CYS A 173 -10.75 -9.51 -3.73
CA CYS A 173 -12.19 -9.67 -3.82
C CYS A 173 -12.67 -10.97 -3.18
N LEU A 174 -11.98 -12.10 -3.39
CA LEU A 174 -12.31 -13.39 -2.75
C LEU A 174 -12.30 -13.30 -1.23
N VAL A 175 -11.28 -12.65 -0.65
CA VAL A 175 -11.24 -12.42 0.80
C VAL A 175 -12.47 -11.64 1.25
N MET A 176 -12.91 -10.65 0.47
CA MET A 176 -14.12 -9.87 0.74
C MET A 176 -15.41 -10.67 0.57
N PHE A 177 -15.47 -11.54 -0.44
CA PHE A 177 -16.61 -12.40 -0.73
C PHE A 177 -16.96 -13.30 0.43
N HIS A 178 -15.96 -13.91 1.07
CA HIS A 178 -16.18 -14.73 2.24
C HIS A 178 -16.83 -13.99 3.41
N TYR A 179 -16.89 -12.64 3.39
CA TYR A 179 -17.62 -11.84 4.38
C TYR A 179 -19.03 -11.42 3.93
N SER A 180 -19.35 -11.46 2.63
CA SER A 180 -20.70 -11.25 2.13
C SER A 180 -21.40 -12.60 2.08
N GLY A 181 -22.49 -12.79 2.82
CA GLY A 181 -23.25 -14.06 2.85
C GLY A 181 -23.66 -14.61 1.47
N ASP A 182 -23.56 -13.80 0.42
CA ASP A 182 -23.75 -14.18 -0.99
C ASP A 182 -22.79 -15.26 -1.51
N TRP A 183 -21.68 -15.52 -0.81
CA TRP A 183 -20.69 -16.52 -1.21
C TRP A 183 -21.21 -17.96 -1.15
N GLU A 184 -21.98 -18.29 -0.11
CA GLU A 184 -22.54 -19.64 0.07
C GLU A 184 -23.51 -19.96 -1.07
N THR A 185 -24.39 -19.01 -1.40
CA THR A 185 -25.30 -19.11 -2.56
C THR A 185 -24.55 -19.33 -3.88
N LEU A 186 -23.40 -18.68 -4.05
CA LEU A 186 -22.56 -18.83 -5.24
C LEU A 186 -21.94 -20.23 -5.31
N ILE A 187 -21.45 -20.77 -4.18
CA ILE A 187 -20.91 -22.14 -4.09
C ILE A 187 -21.99 -23.19 -4.30
N GLU A 188 -23.15 -23.05 -3.66
CA GLU A 188 -24.25 -24.01 -3.77
C GLU A 188 -24.77 -24.12 -5.22
N SER A 189 -24.71 -23.01 -5.97
CA SER A 189 -25.00 -22.99 -7.42
C SER A 189 -23.92 -23.64 -8.30
N ASN A 190 -22.74 -23.98 -7.75
CA ASN A 190 -21.70 -24.74 -8.45
C ASN A 190 -21.90 -26.24 -8.31
N ASP A 191 -22.40 -26.72 -7.17
CA ASP A 191 -22.58 -28.15 -6.89
C ASP A 191 -23.92 -28.69 -7.43
N SER A 192 -24.90 -27.81 -7.62
CA SER A 192 -26.16 -28.14 -8.27
C SER A 192 -26.01 -28.08 -9.80
N GLU A 193 -25.45 -29.14 -10.38
CA GLU A 193 -25.45 -29.41 -11.82
C GLU A 193 -26.91 -29.59 -12.31
N SER A 194 -27.63 -28.48 -12.45
CA SER A 194 -28.95 -28.42 -13.07
C SER A 194 -28.85 -27.56 -14.31
N GLN A 195 -29.18 -28.16 -15.45
CA GLN A 195 -29.16 -27.59 -16.79
C GLN A 195 -30.00 -26.31 -16.86
N LEU A 196 -29.37 -25.15 -16.65
CA LEU A 196 -29.94 -23.89 -17.09
C LEU A 196 -29.42 -23.59 -18.50
N ASN A 197 -30.30 -23.77 -19.47
CA ASN A 197 -30.15 -23.23 -20.82
C ASN A 197 -30.05 -21.71 -20.75
N LEU A 198 -28.83 -21.19 -20.63
CA LEU A 198 -28.54 -19.79 -20.93
C LEU A 198 -28.41 -19.70 -22.47
N SER A 199 -29.41 -19.12 -23.11
CA SER A 199 -29.45 -18.93 -24.56
C SER A 199 -28.14 -18.33 -25.10
N THR A 200 -27.60 -19.03 -26.08
CA THR A 200 -26.48 -18.69 -26.94
C THR A 200 -26.54 -17.22 -27.40
N VAL A 201 -25.82 -16.32 -26.70
CA VAL A 201 -25.33 -15.09 -27.31
C VAL A 201 -24.02 -15.46 -28.00
N ALA A 202 -24.09 -15.66 -29.31
CA ALA A 202 -22.93 -15.91 -30.15
C ALA A 202 -21.91 -14.77 -29.99
N LEU A 203 -20.76 -15.07 -29.40
CA LEU A 203 -19.57 -14.23 -29.48
C LEU A 203 -18.93 -14.44 -30.86
N THR A 204 -19.53 -13.88 -31.90
CA THR A 204 -18.80 -13.54 -33.12
C THR A 204 -18.10 -12.19 -32.94
N PRO A 205 -16.88 -11.98 -33.48
CA PRO A 205 -16.25 -10.68 -33.47
C PRO A 205 -17.08 -9.73 -34.36
N ALA A 206 -17.93 -8.92 -33.76
CA ALA A 206 -18.59 -7.84 -34.48
C ALA A 206 -17.54 -6.77 -34.78
N LEU A 207 -17.21 -6.66 -36.07
CA LEU A 207 -16.54 -5.54 -36.70
C LEU A 207 -17.19 -4.24 -36.18
N TRP A 208 -16.43 -3.41 -35.46
CA TRP A 208 -16.88 -2.08 -35.06
C TRP A 208 -16.90 -1.18 -36.30
N GLU A 209 -18.00 -1.22 -37.05
CA GLU A 209 -18.27 -0.22 -38.08
C GLU A 209 -18.83 1.06 -37.43
N ASP A 210 -18.13 2.15 -37.75
CA ASP A 210 -18.48 3.54 -37.46
C ASP A 210 -19.91 3.84 -37.94
N LYS A 211 -20.79 4.26 -37.02
CA LYS A 211 -21.97 5.05 -37.38
C LYS A 211 -21.65 6.51 -37.12
N THR A 212 -20.99 7.14 -38.07
CA THR A 212 -21.05 8.59 -38.26
C THR A 212 -22.34 8.92 -39.00
N THR A 213 -23.21 9.67 -38.35
CA THR A 213 -24.40 10.27 -38.95
C THR A 213 -23.96 11.25 -40.02
N THR A 214 -24.26 10.94 -41.28
CA THR A 214 -23.97 11.80 -42.44
C THR A 214 -25.05 12.88 -42.54
N GLU A 215 -24.76 14.09 -42.05
CA GLU A 215 -25.28 15.32 -42.64
C GLU A 215 -24.29 15.76 -43.72
N SER A 216 -24.82 15.89 -44.94
CA SER A 216 -24.12 16.21 -46.17
C SER A 216 -23.53 17.62 -46.15
N PHE A 217 -22.20 17.72 -46.24
CA PHE A 217 -21.51 18.91 -46.73
C PHE A 217 -20.66 18.52 -47.94
N GLU A 218 -21.06 19.03 -49.10
CA GLU A 218 -20.27 18.98 -50.33
C GLU A 218 -19.04 19.90 -50.17
N VAL A 219 -17.86 19.37 -50.47
CA VAL A 219 -16.63 20.16 -50.62
C VAL A 219 -16.30 20.21 -52.11
N PRO A 220 -16.34 21.39 -52.76
CA PRO A 220 -15.71 21.57 -54.06
C PRO A 220 -14.22 21.80 -53.88
N ASN A 221 -13.41 21.03 -54.61
CA ASN A 221 -12.10 21.44 -55.05
C ASN A 221 -12.23 22.74 -55.85
N ASP A 222 -11.48 23.78 -55.48
CA ASP A 222 -10.63 24.45 -56.46
C ASP A 222 -9.62 25.41 -55.83
N SER A 223 -8.39 25.22 -56.28
CA SER A 223 -7.27 26.16 -56.20
C SER A 223 -7.49 27.32 -57.17
N SER A 224 -7.39 28.57 -56.70
CA SER A 224 -6.68 29.70 -57.34
C SER A 224 -7.27 31.07 -56.97
N ASN A 225 -6.35 32.03 -56.83
CA ASN A 225 -6.53 33.48 -57.04
C ASN A 225 -7.44 34.28 -56.09
N PHE A 226 -6.81 35.00 -55.16
CA PHE A 226 -7.30 36.29 -54.70
C PHE A 226 -7.14 37.35 -55.80
N PRO A 227 -8.14 38.22 -55.99
CA PRO A 227 -7.86 39.64 -56.04
C PRO A 227 -8.81 40.50 -55.21
N SER A 228 -8.29 41.69 -54.95
CA SER A 228 -8.76 42.80 -54.13
C SER A 228 -10.08 43.47 -54.55
N GLU A 229 -10.55 44.33 -53.63
CA GLU A 229 -11.43 45.51 -53.81
C GLU A 229 -12.93 45.25 -54.07
N VAL A 230 -13.92 46.05 -53.61
CA VAL A 230 -14.19 47.09 -52.59
C VAL A 230 -15.68 47.49 -52.84
N ILE A 231 -16.38 48.08 -51.85
CA ILE A 231 -17.63 48.91 -51.93
C ILE A 231 -19.02 48.32 -51.51
N LEU A 232 -19.49 48.85 -50.34
CA LEU A 232 -20.85 49.28 -49.90
C LEU A 232 -21.98 48.24 -49.68
N ALA A 233 -22.92 48.37 -48.72
CA ALA A 233 -23.30 49.41 -47.75
C ALA A 233 -24.10 48.78 -46.57
N ASP A 234 -24.16 49.52 -45.47
CA ASP A 234 -25.28 49.74 -44.52
C ASP A 234 -26.01 48.52 -43.88
N SER A 235 -26.34 48.49 -42.58
CA SER A 235 -26.76 49.57 -41.69
C SER A 235 -26.79 49.14 -40.21
N SER A 236 -26.38 50.08 -39.35
CA SER A 236 -26.96 50.47 -38.04
C SER A 236 -27.06 49.49 -36.85
N GLY A 237 -26.48 49.92 -35.71
CA GLY A 237 -26.96 49.55 -34.37
C GLY A 237 -25.92 49.61 -33.23
N ILE A 238 -25.34 50.76 -32.95
CA ILE A 238 -24.42 51.02 -31.82
C ILE A 238 -25.23 51.48 -30.59
N CYS A 239 -24.83 51.06 -29.38
CA CYS A 239 -24.49 51.97 -28.26
C CYS A 239 -23.97 51.20 -27.03
N GLU A 240 -22.66 51.28 -26.81
CA GLU A 240 -21.99 51.22 -25.51
C GLU A 240 -21.45 52.63 -25.15
N PRO A 241 -21.14 52.91 -23.87
CA PRO A 241 -21.27 54.23 -23.27
C PRO A 241 -19.99 55.08 -23.30
N SER A 242 -20.18 56.40 -23.28
CA SER A 242 -19.14 57.41 -23.12
C SER A 242 -18.93 57.81 -21.65
N ARG A 243 -17.66 58.10 -21.37
CA ARG A 243 -17.01 58.55 -20.14
C ARG A 243 -16.96 60.09 -20.08
N GLU A 244 -16.70 60.63 -18.88
CA GLU A 244 -16.49 62.05 -18.45
C GLU A 244 -17.65 62.54 -17.58
N GLU A 245 -17.51 63.14 -16.39
CA GLU A 245 -16.43 63.64 -15.53
C GLU A 245 -17.08 63.83 -14.13
N MET A 246 -16.37 63.56 -13.02
CA MET A 246 -16.40 64.44 -11.84
C MET A 246 -15.40 63.99 -10.77
N GLU A 247 -14.50 64.93 -10.47
CA GLU A 247 -13.59 64.97 -9.33
C GLU A 247 -14.34 64.87 -7.99
N LYS A 248 -13.76 64.16 -7.00
CA LYS A 248 -13.26 64.73 -5.73
C LYS A 248 -13.00 63.67 -4.65
N SER A 249 -11.92 63.93 -3.92
CA SER A 249 -11.64 63.60 -2.51
C SER A 249 -10.97 62.26 -2.18
N GLY A 250 -9.85 62.37 -1.46
CA GLY A 250 -9.54 61.47 -0.34
C GLY A 250 -8.20 60.76 -0.42
N ASP A 251 -7.15 61.42 0.05
CA ASP A 251 -5.85 60.83 0.36
C ASP A 251 -5.98 59.66 1.36
N GLU A 252 -5.41 58.49 1.02
CA GLU A 252 -4.96 57.50 2.00
C GLU A 252 -3.76 56.71 1.42
N GLU A 253 -2.56 57.19 1.76
CA GLU A 253 -1.28 56.60 1.41
C GLU A 253 -1.03 55.34 2.28
N LEU A 254 -1.57 54.20 1.84
CA LEU A 254 -1.31 52.89 2.46
C LEU A 254 0.05 52.35 2.00
N CYS A 255 1.07 52.62 2.81
CA CYS A 255 2.40 52.05 2.70
C CYS A 255 2.34 50.52 2.97
N TYR A 256 2.19 49.72 1.92
CA TYR A 256 2.31 48.26 1.97
C TYR A 256 3.77 47.85 2.18
N SER A 257 4.21 47.80 3.43
CA SER A 257 5.47 47.13 3.78
C SER A 257 5.27 45.61 3.64
N HIS A 258 5.64 45.04 2.49
CA HIS A 258 5.77 43.59 2.33
C HIS A 258 6.80 43.06 3.34
N LYS A 259 6.33 42.48 4.45
CA LYS A 259 7.18 41.62 5.30
C LYS A 259 7.56 40.40 4.47
N MET A 260 8.77 40.42 3.92
CA MET A 260 9.39 39.24 3.32
C MET A 260 9.34 38.09 4.34
N PRO A 261 8.90 36.88 3.96
CA PRO A 261 8.87 35.74 4.86
C PRO A 261 10.28 35.51 5.40
N THR A 262 10.41 35.39 6.72
CA THR A 262 11.69 35.09 7.37
C THR A 262 12.18 33.73 6.89
N GLN A 263 13.19 33.75 6.02
CA GLN A 263 13.75 32.55 5.43
C GLN A 263 14.35 31.69 6.55
N LYS A 264 13.73 30.53 6.83
CA LYS A 264 14.23 29.59 7.85
C LYS A 264 15.59 29.06 7.41
N SER A 265 16.65 29.48 8.09
CA SER A 265 18.00 28.96 7.83
C SER A 265 18.21 27.66 8.58
N TRP A 266 18.73 26.63 7.89
CA TRP A 266 19.04 25.33 8.48
C TRP A 266 20.55 25.12 8.50
N ASN A 267 21.08 24.48 9.55
CA ASN A 267 22.50 24.11 9.60
C ASN A 267 22.65 22.63 9.21
N CYS A 268 23.66 22.34 8.39
CA CYS A 268 23.97 20.96 8.05
C CYS A 268 24.48 20.20 9.27
N GLY A 269 23.90 19.04 9.57
CA GLY A 269 24.30 18.21 10.71
C GLY A 269 25.70 17.60 10.64
N ILE A 270 26.39 17.72 9.50
CA ILE A 270 27.76 17.23 9.31
C ILE A 270 28.76 18.40 9.31
N CYS A 271 28.66 19.31 8.33
CA CYS A 271 29.61 20.43 8.19
C CYS A 271 29.24 21.71 8.96
N ASN A 272 28.06 21.75 9.59
CA ASN A 272 27.51 22.91 10.31
C ASN A 272 27.35 24.18 9.46
N MET A 273 27.47 24.10 8.13
CA MET A 273 27.21 25.23 7.24
C MET A 273 25.71 25.49 7.10
N ARG A 274 25.33 26.77 7.00
CA ARG A 274 23.96 27.18 6.67
C ARG A 274 23.64 26.73 5.24
N CYS A 275 22.51 26.06 5.08
CA CYS A 275 22.01 25.58 3.80
C CYS A 275 20.66 26.23 3.52
N SER A 276 20.41 26.57 2.25
CA SER A 276 19.08 26.95 1.81
C SER A 276 18.16 25.72 1.78
N GLU A 277 16.84 25.90 1.88
CA GLU A 277 15.89 24.78 1.88
C GLU A 277 16.01 23.91 0.61
N SER A 278 16.35 24.52 -0.53
CA SER A 278 16.60 23.82 -1.79
C SER A 278 17.88 22.98 -1.77
N ASP A 279 18.78 23.16 -0.80
CA ASP A 279 20.04 22.40 -0.64
C ASP A 279 19.94 21.21 0.31
N LEU A 280 18.76 20.96 0.88
CA LEU A 280 18.54 19.93 1.88
C LEU A 280 17.87 18.70 1.27
N SER A 281 18.18 17.53 1.83
CA SER A 281 17.49 16.29 1.55
C SER A 281 16.98 15.69 2.85
N ALA A 282 15.70 15.33 2.90
CA ALA A 282 15.16 14.54 4.00
C ALA A 282 15.92 13.22 4.06
N SER A 283 16.47 12.89 5.22
CA SER A 283 17.37 11.75 5.40
C SER A 283 16.72 10.77 6.39
N SER A 284 16.48 9.52 5.97
CA SER A 284 16.11 8.48 6.93
C SER A 284 17.30 8.15 7.84
N ARG A 285 17.07 7.52 9.00
CA ARG A 285 18.18 7.08 9.88
C ARG A 285 19.17 6.17 9.15
N ASN A 286 18.68 5.35 8.23
CA ASN A 286 19.51 4.50 7.37
C ASN A 286 20.40 5.34 6.44
N ASP A 287 19.85 6.41 5.84
CA ASP A 287 20.62 7.31 4.96
C ASP A 287 21.71 8.04 5.72
N VAL A 288 21.40 8.54 6.93
CA VAL A 288 22.39 9.19 7.81
C VAL A 288 23.51 8.21 8.16
N LEU A 289 23.17 6.97 8.53
CA LEU A 289 24.15 5.93 8.84
C LEU A 289 25.01 5.59 7.62
N MET A 290 24.43 5.48 6.42
CA MET A 290 25.15 5.21 5.17
C MET A 290 26.13 6.33 4.83
N ILE A 291 25.70 7.60 4.92
CA ILE A 291 26.55 8.76 4.64
C ILE A 291 27.75 8.77 5.58
N LEU A 292 27.52 8.62 6.89
CA LEU A 292 28.59 8.66 7.88
C LEU A 292 29.53 7.46 7.76
N SER A 293 29.00 6.27 7.48
CA SER A 293 29.82 5.08 7.21
C SER A 293 30.71 5.27 5.98
N CYS A 294 30.18 5.90 4.91
CA CYS A 294 30.97 6.26 3.73
C CYS A 294 32.08 7.26 4.04
N PHE A 295 31.90 8.14 5.03
CA PHE A 295 32.90 9.12 5.42
C PHE A 295 34.02 8.47 6.23
N VAL A 296 33.67 7.51 7.09
CA VAL A 296 34.65 6.69 7.80
C VAL A 296 35.47 5.83 6.81
N ILE A 297 34.81 5.20 5.83
CA ILE A 297 35.50 4.40 4.78
C ILE A 297 36.53 5.22 4.00
N ASN A 298 36.23 6.48 3.72
CA ASN A 298 37.13 7.38 2.99
C ASN A 298 38.04 8.21 3.90
N GLU A 299 38.12 7.87 5.19
CA GLU A 299 38.97 8.55 6.19
C GLU A 299 38.70 10.06 6.31
N LEU A 300 37.50 10.51 5.92
CA LEU A 300 37.06 11.91 6.05
C LEU A 300 36.59 12.23 7.48
N MET A 301 36.31 11.19 8.26
CA MET A 301 35.79 11.28 9.62
C MET A 301 36.18 10.02 10.39
N ASP A 302 36.64 10.15 11.64
CA ASP A 302 36.83 8.98 12.50
C ASP A 302 35.48 8.45 13.04
N THR A 303 35.48 7.21 13.51
CA THR A 303 34.27 6.53 14.00
C THR A 303 33.60 7.27 15.17
N GLN A 304 34.37 7.96 16.03
CA GLN A 304 33.82 8.66 17.18
C GLN A 304 33.14 9.97 16.76
N LEU A 305 33.73 10.73 15.83
CA LEU A 305 33.11 11.88 15.20
C LEU A 305 31.85 11.49 14.44
N ALA A 306 31.88 10.36 13.73
CA ALA A 306 30.70 9.82 13.03
C ALA A 306 29.57 9.47 14.00
N LYS A 307 29.89 8.83 15.13
CA LYS A 307 28.91 8.53 16.19
C LYS A 307 28.28 9.79 16.77
N ASN A 308 29.10 10.82 17.05
CA ASN A 308 28.61 12.09 17.56
C ASN A 308 27.72 12.83 16.54
N ALA A 309 28.11 12.84 15.26
CA ALA A 309 27.33 13.41 14.18
C ALA A 309 25.99 12.68 14.00
N TYR A 310 26.01 11.34 14.05
CA TYR A 310 24.81 10.52 13.97
C TYR A 310 23.81 10.83 15.10
N LEU A 311 24.29 10.88 16.35
CA LEU A 311 23.44 11.26 17.49
C LEU A 311 22.86 12.65 17.31
N ARG A 312 23.68 13.65 16.93
CA ARG A 312 23.23 15.02 16.69
C ARG A 312 22.15 15.13 15.61
N ILE A 313 22.33 14.40 14.50
CA ILE A 313 21.38 14.42 13.37
C ILE A 313 20.09 13.71 13.75
N THR A 314 20.17 12.56 14.43
CA THR A 314 18.99 11.75 14.76
C THR A 314 18.21 12.26 15.97
N SER A 315 18.85 13.01 16.88
CA SER A 315 18.18 13.62 18.04
C SER A 315 17.68 15.05 17.78
N GLY A 316 18.26 15.75 16.80
CA GLY A 316 17.99 17.17 16.54
C GLY A 316 16.72 17.38 15.72
N LYS A 317 15.76 18.17 16.25
CA LYS A 317 14.49 18.44 15.57
C LYS A 317 14.61 19.21 14.24
N ASN A 318 15.76 19.77 13.91
CA ASN A 318 15.96 20.60 12.71
C ASN A 318 17.35 20.42 12.09
N VAL A 319 17.87 19.19 12.08
CA VAL A 319 19.21 18.92 11.57
C VAL A 319 19.10 18.15 10.25
N MET A 320 19.47 18.81 9.15
CA MET A 320 19.41 18.23 7.81
C MET A 320 20.83 18.00 7.26
N ILE A 321 20.97 17.13 6.27
CA ILE A 321 22.26 16.93 5.59
C ILE A 321 22.22 17.66 4.26
N CYS A 322 23.25 18.46 3.98
CA CYS A 322 23.34 19.19 2.71
C CYS A 322 23.61 18.24 1.54
N LYS A 323 23.12 18.59 0.35
CA LYS A 323 23.35 17.83 -0.89
C LYS A 323 24.82 17.51 -1.17
N GLY A 324 25.75 18.37 -0.72
CA GLY A 324 27.19 18.13 -0.86
C GLY A 324 27.66 16.80 -0.24
N HIS A 325 27.16 16.45 0.94
CA HIS A 325 27.54 15.18 1.59
C HIS A 325 26.89 13.95 0.94
N TYR A 326 25.71 14.09 0.35
CA TYR A 326 25.10 13.03 -0.47
C TYR A 326 25.97 12.70 -1.68
N VAL A 327 26.45 13.72 -2.39
CA VAL A 327 27.35 13.55 -3.54
C VAL A 327 28.67 12.91 -3.11
N GLN A 328 29.24 13.32 -1.98
CA GLN A 328 30.46 12.70 -1.43
C GLN A 328 30.24 11.23 -1.06
N ALA A 329 29.12 10.89 -0.43
CA ALA A 329 28.79 9.50 -0.10
C ALA A 329 28.63 8.64 -1.37
N ALA A 330 27.97 9.15 -2.41
CA ALA A 330 27.92 8.47 -3.71
C ALA A 330 29.29 8.23 -4.32
N ALA A 331 30.19 9.22 -4.26
CA ALA A 331 31.55 9.06 -4.76
C ALA A 331 32.34 7.98 -3.98
N THR A 332 32.13 7.86 -2.65
CA THR A 332 32.67 6.76 -1.85
C THR A 332 32.13 5.41 -2.34
N ILE A 333 30.81 5.30 -2.51
CA ILE A 333 30.14 4.09 -2.97
C ILE A 333 30.67 3.65 -4.34
N GLU A 334 30.77 4.58 -5.29
CA GLU A 334 31.28 4.29 -6.64
C GLU A 334 32.74 3.84 -6.62
N LYS A 335 33.59 4.47 -5.79
CA LYS A 335 35.00 4.07 -5.60
C LYS A 335 35.10 2.65 -5.04
N GLU A 336 34.28 2.30 -4.06
CA GLU A 336 34.24 0.95 -3.50
C GLU A 336 33.71 -0.07 -4.51
N MET A 337 32.66 0.25 -5.28
CA MET A 337 32.16 -0.61 -6.36
C MET A 337 33.25 -0.90 -7.39
N LYS A 338 34.01 0.12 -7.80
CA LYS A 338 35.16 -0.05 -8.71
C LYS A 338 36.25 -0.96 -8.12
N ARG A 339 36.55 -0.84 -6.82
CA ARG A 339 37.49 -1.74 -6.13
C ARG A 339 37.00 -3.20 -6.14
N PHE A 340 35.71 -3.43 -5.87
CA PHE A 340 35.13 -4.77 -5.94
C PHE A 340 35.16 -5.35 -7.35
N LEU A 341 34.82 -4.55 -8.37
CA LEU A 341 34.89 -4.98 -9.77
C LEU A 341 36.32 -5.35 -10.18
N GLN A 342 37.31 -4.50 -9.86
CA GLN A 342 38.72 -4.78 -10.15
C GLN A 342 39.22 -6.09 -9.52
N ALA A 343 38.68 -6.48 -8.37
CA ALA A 343 39.04 -7.73 -7.71
C ALA A 343 38.40 -8.99 -8.35
N HIS A 344 37.25 -8.86 -9.02
CA HIS A 344 36.47 -10.01 -9.50
C HIS A 344 36.49 -10.18 -11.03
N SER A 345 36.62 -9.09 -11.80
CA SER A 345 36.79 -9.13 -13.25
C SER A 345 37.31 -7.79 -13.78
N PRO A 346 38.52 -7.71 -14.36
CA PRO A 346 39.07 -6.47 -14.92
C PRO A 346 38.42 -6.06 -16.25
N GLU A 347 37.61 -6.91 -16.88
CA GLU A 347 36.95 -6.60 -18.15
C GLU A 347 35.63 -5.83 -17.93
N ARG A 348 35.52 -4.71 -18.65
CA ARG A 348 34.54 -3.61 -18.49
C ARG A 348 33.13 -4.10 -18.14
N THR A 349 32.69 -3.83 -16.91
CA THR A 349 31.29 -3.95 -16.50
C THR A 349 30.67 -2.55 -16.41
N ASP A 350 29.54 -2.34 -17.08
CA ASP A 350 28.71 -1.14 -16.90
C ASP A 350 28.09 -1.16 -15.49
N LEU A 351 28.26 -0.06 -14.74
CA LEU A 351 27.73 0.12 -13.38
C LEU A 351 26.20 -0.06 -13.33
N SER A 352 25.49 0.16 -14.44
CA SER A 352 24.04 -0.03 -14.54
C SER A 352 23.59 -1.50 -14.46
N THR A 353 24.52 -2.45 -14.69
CA THR A 353 24.23 -3.90 -14.80
C THR A 353 24.87 -4.75 -13.70
N LEU A 354 25.18 -4.13 -12.57
CA LEU A 354 25.88 -4.81 -11.48
C LEU A 354 25.09 -6.01 -10.91
N PRO A 355 25.73 -7.18 -10.79
CA PRO A 355 25.17 -8.32 -10.06
C PRO A 355 24.77 -7.94 -8.63
N ARG A 356 23.63 -8.48 -8.16
CA ARG A 356 23.12 -8.26 -6.78
C ARG A 356 24.10 -8.72 -5.68
N SER A 357 25.02 -9.63 -5.99
CA SER A 357 26.08 -10.05 -5.08
C SER A 357 26.98 -8.88 -4.70
N ILE A 358 27.37 -8.03 -5.67
CA ILE A 358 28.26 -6.88 -5.42
C ILE A 358 27.60 -5.86 -4.49
N TRP A 359 26.30 -5.61 -4.64
CA TRP A 359 25.55 -4.76 -3.72
C TRP A 359 25.50 -5.33 -2.30
N SER A 360 25.40 -6.66 -2.17
CA SER A 360 25.42 -7.34 -0.87
C SER A 360 26.77 -7.21 -0.19
N ASP A 361 27.87 -7.46 -0.92
CA ASP A 361 29.23 -7.35 -0.39
C ASP A 361 29.57 -5.91 0.03
N LEU A 362 29.14 -4.95 -0.78
CA LEU A 362 29.31 -3.53 -0.47
C LEU A 362 28.50 -3.12 0.77
N VAL A 363 27.28 -3.61 0.92
CA VAL A 363 26.49 -3.38 2.13
C VAL A 363 27.17 -3.98 3.36
N ILE A 364 27.71 -5.20 3.28
CA ILE A 364 28.44 -5.82 4.39
C ILE A 364 29.61 -4.93 4.81
N ARG A 365 30.38 -4.41 3.83
CA ARG A 365 31.49 -3.51 4.10
C ARG A 365 31.04 -2.20 4.75
N ILE A 366 30.02 -1.54 4.19
CA ILE A 366 29.47 -0.29 4.77
C ILE A 366 28.90 -0.54 6.17
N GLN A 367 28.21 -1.66 6.37
CA GLN A 367 27.65 -2.08 7.66
C GLN A 367 28.75 -2.32 8.70
N ALA A 368 29.91 -2.86 8.32
CA ALA A 368 31.03 -3.07 9.25
C ALA A 368 31.49 -1.75 9.90
N TYR A 369 31.52 -0.65 9.15
CA TYR A 369 31.78 0.68 9.70
C TYR A 369 30.56 1.27 10.41
N GLY A 370 29.35 1.01 9.88
CA GLY A 370 28.09 1.42 10.51
C GLY A 370 27.90 0.86 11.92
N PHE A 371 28.36 -0.36 12.20
CA PHE A 371 28.33 -0.96 13.54
C PHE A 371 29.12 -0.16 14.58
N GLY A 372 30.17 0.57 14.17
CA GLY A 372 30.89 1.49 15.05
C GLY A 372 30.10 2.75 15.42
N ILE A 373 29.10 3.10 14.61
CA ILE A 373 28.26 4.31 14.76
C ILE A 373 26.97 3.97 15.51
N ASP A 374 26.18 3.02 15.00
CA ASP A 374 24.92 2.53 15.58
C ASP A 374 24.80 1.02 15.33
N ASN A 375 24.84 0.22 16.40
CA ASN A 375 24.80 -1.24 16.32
C ASN A 375 23.39 -1.82 16.21
N TRP A 376 22.35 -0.99 16.25
CA TRP A 376 20.95 -1.43 16.19
C TRP A 376 20.37 -1.40 14.77
N ILE A 377 21.05 -0.74 13.83
CA ILE A 377 20.59 -0.60 12.45
C ILE A 377 21.31 -1.59 11.55
N PHE A 378 20.52 -2.33 10.77
CA PHE A 378 21.00 -3.27 9.78
C PHE A 378 20.66 -2.79 8.36
N LEU A 379 21.68 -2.48 7.58
CA LEU A 379 21.57 -2.06 6.19
C LEU A 379 21.30 -3.28 5.29
N LYS A 380 20.54 -3.06 4.22
CA LYS A 380 20.18 -4.09 3.22
C LYS A 380 20.67 -3.66 1.84
N GLY A 381 21.02 -4.63 0.98
CA GLY A 381 21.49 -4.38 -0.40
C GLY A 381 20.60 -3.41 -1.18
N ASN A 382 19.29 -3.63 -1.13
CA ASN A 382 18.31 -2.77 -1.81
C ASN A 382 18.20 -1.35 -1.22
N HIS A 383 18.52 -1.15 0.06
CA HIS A 383 18.57 0.19 0.66
C HIS A 383 19.78 0.97 0.12
N LEU A 384 20.94 0.32 0.03
CA LEU A 384 22.14 0.93 -0.53
C LEU A 384 21.97 1.29 -2.00
N GLU A 385 21.40 0.38 -2.79
CA GLU A 385 21.11 0.62 -4.21
C GLU A 385 20.19 1.85 -4.38
N LYS A 386 19.07 1.89 -3.64
CA LYS A 386 18.14 3.03 -3.67
C LYS A 386 18.81 4.33 -3.21
N PHE A 387 19.60 4.27 -2.15
CA PHE A 387 20.34 5.42 -1.63
C PHE A 387 21.33 5.96 -2.65
N TYR A 388 22.09 5.08 -3.31
CA TYR A 388 23.03 5.46 -4.36
C TYR A 388 22.34 6.18 -5.52
N TYR A 389 21.22 5.64 -6.03
CA TYR A 389 20.45 6.31 -7.09
C TYR A 389 19.84 7.64 -6.65
N ASN A 390 19.43 7.76 -5.39
CA ASN A 390 19.00 9.05 -4.82
C ASN A 390 20.15 10.07 -4.79
N CYS A 391 21.37 9.65 -4.44
CA CYS A 391 22.54 10.53 -4.49
C CYS A 391 22.87 10.96 -5.93
N LEU A 392 22.73 10.05 -6.91
CA LEU A 392 22.95 10.35 -8.33
C LEU A 392 21.94 11.38 -8.85
N SER A 393 20.66 11.25 -8.50
CA SER A 393 19.65 12.22 -8.95
C SER A 393 19.91 13.63 -8.38
N ILE A 394 20.38 13.71 -7.13
CA ILE A 394 20.84 14.96 -6.51
C ILE A 394 22.05 15.55 -7.26
N SER A 395 23.02 14.72 -7.67
CA SER A 395 24.19 15.16 -8.42
C SER A 395 23.82 15.70 -9.81
N LEU A 396 22.92 15.00 -10.53
CA LEU A 396 22.47 15.40 -11.87
C LEU A 396 21.74 16.75 -11.84
N LEU A 397 20.88 16.99 -10.84
CA LEU A 397 20.23 18.29 -10.64
C LEU A 397 21.24 19.43 -10.51
N LYS A 398 22.37 19.21 -9.81
CA LYS A 398 23.41 20.22 -9.64
C LYS A 398 24.18 20.51 -10.94
N SER A 399 24.35 19.51 -11.80
CA SER A 399 24.97 19.72 -13.11
C SER A 399 24.08 20.52 -14.07
N ALA A 400 22.76 20.26 -14.05
CA ALA A 400 21.79 20.96 -14.89
C ALA A 400 21.61 22.44 -14.50
N THR A 401 21.58 22.75 -13.19
CA THR A 401 21.51 24.15 -12.73
C THR A 401 22.80 24.90 -12.99
N LYS A 402 23.96 24.23 -12.90
CA LYS A 402 25.25 24.84 -13.24
C LYS A 402 25.39 25.11 -14.73
N SER A 403 24.86 24.25 -15.61
CA SER A 403 24.85 24.52 -17.06
C SER A 403 23.90 25.66 -17.43
N GLN A 404 22.74 25.77 -16.78
CA GLN A 404 21.82 26.91 -17.00
C GLN A 404 22.43 28.23 -16.55
N LEU A 405 23.04 28.27 -15.35
CA LEU A 405 23.73 29.48 -14.87
C LEU A 405 24.96 29.85 -15.70
N LYS A 406 25.64 28.86 -16.30
CA LYS A 406 26.79 29.13 -17.17
C LYS A 406 26.35 29.64 -18.54
N GLN A 407 25.24 29.13 -19.07
CA GLN A 407 24.62 29.61 -20.31
C GLN A 407 24.07 31.04 -20.14
N GLU A 408 23.48 31.37 -18.99
CA GLU A 408 23.07 32.75 -18.66
C GLU A 408 24.27 33.70 -18.43
N SER A 409 25.42 33.19 -17.97
CA SER A 409 26.63 34.01 -17.80
C SER A 409 27.43 34.24 -19.08
N GLU A 410 27.35 33.32 -20.06
CA GLU A 410 28.00 33.46 -21.37
C GLU A 410 27.18 34.40 -22.29
N ASP A 411 25.85 34.48 -22.11
CA ASP A 411 24.98 35.46 -22.79
C ASP A 411 25.06 36.89 -22.20
N CYS A 412 25.76 37.11 -21.09
CA CYS A 412 25.95 38.43 -20.48
C CYS A 412 27.36 39.02 -20.62
N ASN A 413 28.30 38.37 -21.32
CA ASN A 413 29.70 38.84 -21.44
C ASN A 413 30.05 39.44 -22.81
N LEU A 414 29.20 40.35 -23.31
CA LEU A 414 29.56 41.34 -24.33
C LEU A 414 29.14 42.72 -23.82
N LEU A 415 29.88 43.31 -22.87
CA LEU A 415 30.13 44.76 -22.73
C LEU A 415 30.90 45.10 -21.43
N PHE A 416 32.03 45.79 -21.63
CA PHE A 416 32.85 46.60 -20.72
C PHE A 416 33.97 45.98 -19.85
N CYS A 417 35.04 46.79 -19.79
CA CYS A 417 36.44 46.48 -19.50
C CYS A 417 36.89 46.74 -18.05
N ASP A 418 38.04 46.13 -17.73
CA ASP A 418 39.15 46.56 -16.86
C ASP A 418 38.91 47.35 -15.56
N ALA A 419 39.36 46.76 -14.44
CA ALA A 419 40.32 47.40 -13.54
C ALA A 419 41.01 46.37 -12.61
N THR A 420 42.33 46.50 -12.51
CA THR A 420 43.28 45.86 -11.60
C THR A 420 43.06 46.22 -10.12
N THR A 421 43.47 45.33 -9.18
CA THR A 421 44.60 45.48 -8.20
C THR A 421 44.31 44.73 -6.85
N GLU A 422 45.13 43.69 -6.60
CA GLU A 422 45.77 43.18 -5.36
C GLU A 422 45.10 43.07 -3.95
N PRO A 423 45.64 42.19 -3.06
CA PRO A 423 44.93 41.59 -1.92
C PRO A 423 45.39 42.09 -0.54
N ILE A 424 44.52 42.04 0.47
CA ILE A 424 44.91 42.19 1.88
C ILE A 424 44.28 41.10 2.78
N SER A 425 45.16 40.63 3.65
CA SER A 425 45.16 39.57 4.65
C SER A 425 44.41 39.89 5.95
N THR A 426 43.90 38.82 6.60
CA THR A 426 43.77 38.53 8.05
C THR A 426 43.18 39.59 9.03
N ALA A 427 42.17 39.19 9.83
CA ALA A 427 42.34 38.86 11.26
C ALA A 427 41.03 38.90 12.11
N SER A 428 41.02 38.01 13.10
CA SER A 428 40.52 38.15 14.49
C SER A 428 39.02 38.16 14.83
N LEU A 429 38.64 37.06 15.49
CA LEU A 429 37.94 36.97 16.78
C LEU A 429 37.45 38.29 17.42
N LYS A 430 36.15 38.32 17.74
CA LYS A 430 35.64 38.93 18.98
C LYS A 430 34.32 38.28 19.43
N GLU A 431 34.32 37.86 20.68
CA GLU A 431 33.16 37.52 21.51
C GLU A 431 32.18 38.69 21.57
N CYS A 432 30.88 38.38 21.72
CA CYS A 432 30.03 39.17 22.62
C CYS A 432 28.76 38.40 23.05
N SER A 433 28.59 38.45 24.36
CA SER A 433 27.51 38.11 25.28
C SER A 433 26.06 38.05 24.80
N ALA A 434 25.39 37.12 25.47
CA ALA A 434 24.03 37.13 26.01
C ALA A 434 23.24 38.44 25.89
N ASN A 435 21.99 38.32 25.44
CA ASN A 435 20.88 39.06 26.02
C ASN A 435 19.60 38.22 25.98
N ASN A 436 18.97 38.16 27.15
CA ASN A 436 17.62 37.68 27.39
C ASN A 436 16.64 38.56 26.63
N ASN A 437 15.58 37.96 26.07
CA ASN A 437 14.24 38.52 26.14
C ASN A 437 13.20 37.43 25.94
N ALA A 438 12.40 37.26 26.99
CA ALA A 438 11.15 36.53 27.00
C ALA A 438 10.04 37.39 26.35
N ASP A 439 8.95 36.69 26.03
CA ASP A 439 7.62 37.22 25.70
C ASP A 439 7.41 37.88 24.33
N LYS A 440 6.90 37.09 23.38
CA LYS A 440 5.62 37.38 22.73
C LYS A 440 5.06 36.16 22.02
N LEU A 441 3.91 35.69 22.51
CA LEU A 441 3.23 34.48 22.11
C LEU A 441 1.94 34.93 21.42
N GLU A 442 1.92 35.00 20.09
CA GLU A 442 0.69 35.20 19.33
C GLU A 442 0.66 34.32 18.07
N ASN A 443 -0.35 33.44 18.08
CA ASN A 443 -1.15 32.96 16.94
C ASN A 443 -0.41 32.57 15.64
N ILE A 444 -0.05 31.28 15.55
CA ILE A 444 0.30 30.61 14.30
C ILE A 444 -0.85 29.65 13.96
N GLY A 445 -1.42 29.82 12.77
CA GLY A 445 -2.45 28.97 12.22
C GLY A 445 -2.02 27.51 12.14
N TYR A 446 -2.94 26.63 12.54
CA TYR A 446 -2.79 25.18 12.51
C TYR A 446 -2.58 24.67 11.08
N GLN A 447 -1.32 24.55 10.65
CA GLN A 447 -0.94 23.45 9.77
C GLN A 447 -0.68 22.26 10.69
N GLU A 448 -1.56 21.26 10.64
CA GLU A 448 -1.36 19.98 11.29
C GLU A 448 -0.14 19.30 10.65
N ASP A 449 1.05 19.64 11.16
CA ASP A 449 2.23 18.81 11.02
C ASP A 449 1.87 17.45 11.59
N ASN A 450 1.58 16.53 10.67
CA ASN A 450 1.16 15.18 10.92
C ASN A 450 2.38 14.39 11.43
N HIS A 451 2.87 14.77 12.60
CA HIS A 451 3.93 14.07 13.32
C HIS A 451 3.43 12.64 13.55
N SER A 452 3.94 11.73 12.72
CA SER A 452 3.74 10.30 12.86
C SER A 452 4.02 9.95 14.31
N ARG A 453 2.97 9.66 15.07
CA ARG A 453 3.12 9.30 16.47
C ARG A 453 3.81 7.95 16.47
N ASN A 454 5.12 7.96 16.66
CA ASN A 454 5.92 6.76 16.81
C ASN A 454 5.34 5.98 18.01
N ARG A 455 4.85 4.77 17.74
CA ARG A 455 4.20 3.93 18.75
C ARG A 455 5.04 2.68 18.95
N SER A 456 5.20 2.27 20.21
CA SER A 456 5.86 1.02 20.53
C SER A 456 4.97 -0.18 20.18
N CYS A 457 5.60 -1.22 19.64
CA CYS A 457 5.00 -2.51 19.47
C CYS A 457 4.72 -3.14 20.84
N ASN A 458 3.53 -3.72 21.05
CA ASN A 458 3.16 -4.33 22.33
C ASN A 458 3.72 -5.75 22.52
N LEU A 459 4.33 -6.33 21.47
CA LEU A 459 5.04 -7.60 21.51
C LEU A 459 6.52 -7.36 21.79
N CYS A 460 7.26 -6.75 20.83
CA CYS A 460 8.71 -6.55 20.98
C CYS A 460 9.14 -5.25 21.69
N GLY A 461 8.21 -4.35 22.06
CA GLY A 461 8.54 -3.06 22.68
C GLY A 461 9.18 -2.02 21.75
N LEU A 462 9.69 -2.44 20.59
CA LEU A 462 10.35 -1.56 19.63
C LEU A 462 9.42 -0.46 19.14
N ILE A 463 9.95 0.76 19.11
CA ILE A 463 9.28 1.92 18.53
C ILE A 463 9.30 1.78 17.02
N ARG A 464 8.12 1.83 16.42
CA ARG A 464 7.93 1.65 14.98
C ARG A 464 7.15 2.83 14.42
N ASP A 465 7.42 3.12 13.16
CA ASP A 465 6.63 4.08 12.41
C ASP A 465 5.19 3.57 12.27
N GLU A 466 4.26 4.48 12.03
CA GLU A 466 2.84 4.17 11.95
C GLU A 466 2.52 3.21 10.79
N ASP A 467 3.27 3.31 9.72
CA ASP A 467 3.20 2.41 8.58
C ASP A 467 3.92 1.06 8.82
N GLU A 468 4.85 0.94 9.77
CA GLU A 468 5.45 -0.35 10.15
C GLU A 468 4.64 -1.13 11.20
N SER A 469 3.56 -0.54 11.71
CA SER A 469 2.71 -1.12 12.75
C SER A 469 1.25 -1.22 12.32
N ARG A 470 0.54 -2.22 12.86
CA ARG A 470 -0.90 -2.42 12.67
C ARG A 470 -1.58 -2.40 14.03
N VAL A 471 -2.75 -1.78 14.09
CA VAL A 471 -3.64 -1.94 15.24
C VAL A 471 -4.11 -3.39 15.26
N GLY A 472 -4.00 -4.05 16.42
CA GLY A 472 -4.45 -5.43 16.62
C GLY A 472 -5.89 -5.64 16.10
N SER A 473 -6.20 -6.87 15.68
CA SER A 473 -7.53 -7.15 15.16
C SER A 473 -8.57 -6.92 16.25
N THR A 474 -9.75 -6.40 15.90
CA THR A 474 -10.89 -6.40 16.83
C THR A 474 -11.48 -7.79 16.99
N ASN A 475 -11.18 -8.71 16.08
CA ASN A 475 -11.57 -10.10 16.19
C ASN A 475 -10.61 -10.85 17.16
N PRO A 476 -11.09 -11.32 18.32
CA PRO A 476 -10.26 -12.00 19.30
C PRO A 476 -9.62 -13.28 18.75
N ARG A 477 -10.29 -14.01 17.86
CA ARG A 477 -9.79 -15.26 17.26
C ARG A 477 -8.59 -15.03 16.34
N GLN A 478 -8.57 -13.93 15.59
CA GLN A 478 -7.38 -13.56 14.82
C GLN A 478 -6.19 -13.21 15.73
N ASN A 479 -6.44 -12.60 16.89
CA ASN A 479 -5.40 -12.33 17.86
C ASN A 479 -4.93 -13.63 18.53
N LEU A 480 -5.82 -14.59 18.80
CA LEU A 480 -5.46 -15.93 19.28
C LEU A 480 -4.54 -16.64 18.28
N ILE A 481 -4.90 -16.68 16.99
CA ILE A 481 -4.05 -17.29 15.95
C ILE A 481 -2.68 -16.62 15.92
N LEU A 482 -2.63 -15.28 15.93
CA LEU A 482 -1.38 -14.52 15.92
C LEU A 482 -0.49 -14.90 17.10
N ILE A 483 -0.99 -14.78 18.32
CA ILE A 483 -0.19 -14.99 19.53
C ILE A 483 0.20 -16.46 19.69
N SER A 484 -0.72 -17.39 19.41
CA SER A 484 -0.45 -18.83 19.44
C SER A 484 0.65 -19.22 18.46
N SER A 485 0.61 -18.69 17.22
CA SER A 485 1.65 -18.96 16.23
C SER A 485 3.01 -18.38 16.66
N LEU A 486 3.03 -17.20 17.30
CA LEU A 486 4.27 -16.61 17.82
C LEU A 486 4.85 -17.45 18.96
N VAL A 487 4.02 -17.99 19.85
CA VAL A 487 4.47 -18.92 20.90
C VAL A 487 4.99 -20.22 20.31
N ALA A 488 4.25 -20.79 19.37
CA ALA A 488 4.66 -22.02 18.68
C ALA A 488 5.96 -21.87 17.88
N SER A 489 6.27 -20.65 17.42
CA SER A 489 7.54 -20.33 16.75
C SER A 489 8.70 -20.01 17.71
N GLY A 490 8.45 -19.94 19.01
CA GLY A 490 9.45 -19.59 20.02
C GLY A 490 9.82 -18.09 20.08
N ILE A 491 9.05 -17.22 19.43
CA ILE A 491 9.29 -15.76 19.43
C ILE A 491 8.85 -15.13 20.75
N THR A 492 7.87 -15.72 21.42
CA THR A 492 7.41 -15.35 22.77
C THR A 492 7.12 -16.62 23.55
N ASP A 493 7.29 -16.59 24.87
CA ASP A 493 6.85 -17.68 25.73
C ASP A 493 5.33 -17.61 26.00
N ALA A 494 4.75 -18.69 26.52
CA ALA A 494 3.32 -18.81 26.77
C ALA A 494 2.79 -17.83 27.84
N GLU A 495 3.57 -17.54 28.88
CA GLU A 495 3.16 -16.62 29.95
C GLU A 495 3.09 -15.19 29.41
N SER A 496 4.16 -14.75 28.73
CA SER A 496 4.21 -13.47 28.03
C SER A 496 3.11 -13.37 26.97
N GLY A 497 2.88 -14.44 26.20
CA GLY A 497 1.82 -14.53 25.19
C GLY A 497 0.43 -14.27 25.79
N LYS A 498 0.12 -14.89 26.93
CA LYS A 498 -1.17 -14.72 27.64
C LYS A 498 -1.39 -13.27 28.06
N ASP A 499 -0.35 -12.65 28.61
CA ASP A 499 -0.40 -11.25 29.03
C ASP A 499 -0.55 -10.30 27.85
N ILE A 500 0.16 -10.56 26.75
CA ILE A 500 0.04 -9.78 25.51
C ILE A 500 -1.37 -9.91 24.94
N PHE A 501 -1.92 -11.13 24.89
CA PHE A 501 -3.27 -11.38 24.38
C PHE A 501 -4.31 -10.55 25.16
N LYS A 502 -4.29 -10.60 26.50
CA LYS A 502 -5.17 -9.78 27.36
C LYS A 502 -5.01 -8.28 27.06
N ARG A 503 -3.77 -7.79 26.90
CA ARG A 503 -3.50 -6.38 26.59
C ARG A 503 -4.03 -5.96 25.22
N VAL A 504 -3.95 -6.84 24.23
CA VAL A 504 -4.44 -6.60 22.86
C VAL A 504 -5.97 -6.54 22.82
N LEU A 505 -6.66 -7.33 23.66
CA LEU A 505 -8.12 -7.26 23.78
C LEU A 505 -8.61 -5.98 24.47
N CYS A 506 -7.94 -5.53 25.54
CA CYS A 506 -8.45 -4.41 26.33
C CYS A 506 -8.25 -3.03 25.68
N LYS A 507 -7.29 -2.87 24.77
CA LYS A 507 -6.96 -1.58 24.15
C LYS A 507 -6.56 -1.80 22.70
N ARG A 508 -6.84 -0.82 21.82
CA ARG A 508 -6.34 -0.77 20.43
C ARG A 508 -4.80 -0.64 20.39
N LYS A 509 -4.12 -1.71 20.79
CA LYS A 509 -2.68 -1.83 20.87
C LYS A 509 -2.11 -2.10 19.49
N ARG A 510 -0.90 -1.62 19.26
CA ARG A 510 -0.20 -1.81 18.00
C ARG A 510 0.79 -2.95 18.09
N ILE A 511 0.85 -3.72 17.02
CA ILE A 511 1.78 -4.82 16.79
C ILE A 511 2.53 -4.49 15.50
N CYS A 512 3.84 -4.73 15.46
CA CYS A 512 4.60 -4.48 14.24
C CYS A 512 4.17 -5.48 13.15
N LYS A 513 4.21 -5.05 11.89
CA LYS A 513 3.84 -5.92 10.75
C LYS A 513 4.73 -7.17 10.68
N GLN A 514 5.96 -7.07 11.17
CA GLN A 514 6.92 -8.17 11.23
C GLN A 514 6.40 -9.39 12.02
N HIS A 515 5.70 -9.19 13.14
CA HIS A 515 5.14 -10.31 13.90
C HIS A 515 3.98 -11.02 13.18
N TYR A 516 3.20 -10.30 12.36
CA TYR A 516 2.20 -10.94 11.50
C TYR A 516 2.87 -11.80 10.43
N VAL A 517 3.97 -11.31 9.84
CA VAL A 517 4.77 -12.06 8.88
C VAL A 517 5.37 -13.32 9.53
N GLU A 518 5.87 -13.21 10.75
CA GLU A 518 6.44 -14.34 11.49
C GLU A 518 5.41 -15.42 11.82
N ALA A 519 4.24 -15.02 12.34
CA ALA A 519 3.15 -15.94 12.60
C ALA A 519 2.67 -16.64 11.32
N ALA A 520 2.45 -15.87 10.25
CA ALA A 520 2.03 -16.44 8.99
C ALA A 520 3.09 -17.35 8.37
N ARG A 521 4.38 -16.99 8.46
CA ARG A 521 5.49 -17.86 8.01
C ARG A 521 5.48 -19.20 8.74
N TRP A 522 5.34 -19.18 10.07
CA TRP A 522 5.27 -20.41 10.85
C TRP A 522 4.10 -21.29 10.40
N ILE A 523 2.91 -20.72 10.19
CA ILE A 523 1.75 -21.47 9.66
C ILE A 523 2.09 -22.09 8.29
N GLY A 524 2.67 -21.29 7.38
CA GLY A 524 3.07 -21.76 6.05
C GLY A 524 4.09 -22.89 6.09
N GLU A 525 5.04 -22.85 7.03
CA GLU A 525 6.02 -23.93 7.25
C GLU A 525 5.38 -25.20 7.83
N GLN A 526 4.37 -25.09 8.71
CA GLN A 526 3.64 -26.25 9.21
C GLN A 526 2.82 -26.91 8.11
N VAL A 527 2.18 -26.09 7.27
CA VAL A 527 1.48 -26.58 6.09
C VAL A 527 2.47 -27.23 5.12
N GLU A 528 3.63 -26.63 4.85
CA GLU A 528 4.66 -27.22 3.99
C GLU A 528 5.17 -28.56 4.51
N LYS A 529 5.35 -28.70 5.83
CA LYS A 529 5.74 -29.98 6.44
C LYS A 529 4.67 -31.08 6.25
N ASN A 530 3.40 -30.72 6.36
CA ASN A 530 2.30 -31.68 6.27
C ASN A 530 1.91 -31.97 4.81
N TRP A 531 1.89 -30.95 3.95
CA TRP A 531 1.42 -31.00 2.56
C TRP A 531 2.55 -31.16 1.53
N GLY A 532 3.80 -30.96 1.93
CA GLY A 532 4.98 -30.99 1.07
C GLY A 532 5.21 -29.71 0.26
N ARG A 533 4.37 -28.68 0.43
CA ARG A 533 4.40 -27.45 -0.37
C ARG A 533 4.06 -26.20 0.46
N PHE A 534 4.78 -25.12 0.21
CA PHE A 534 4.51 -23.85 0.86
C PHE A 534 3.27 -23.15 0.26
N PRO A 535 2.28 -22.72 1.07
CA PRO A 535 1.02 -22.19 0.56
C PRO A 535 1.12 -20.72 0.15
N ILE A 536 1.71 -20.46 -1.01
CA ILE A 536 1.93 -19.12 -1.56
C ILE A 536 0.64 -18.41 -2.03
N HIS A 537 -0.46 -19.14 -2.13
CA HIS A 537 -1.77 -18.66 -2.61
C HIS A 537 -2.83 -18.58 -1.49
N GLY A 538 -2.42 -18.76 -0.24
CA GLY A 538 -3.33 -18.87 0.89
C GLY A 538 -3.67 -20.32 1.22
N LEU A 539 -4.57 -20.49 2.20
CA LEU A 539 -4.88 -21.82 2.76
C LEU A 539 -6.17 -22.43 2.22
N PHE A 540 -7.01 -21.70 1.47
CA PHE A 540 -8.31 -22.20 1.01
C PHE A 540 -8.22 -23.37 0.01
N GLY A 541 -7.06 -23.57 -0.63
CA GLY A 541 -6.83 -24.67 -1.60
C GLY A 541 -6.17 -25.91 -1.02
N ILE A 542 -6.05 -25.98 0.29
CA ILE A 542 -5.29 -27.02 0.97
C ILE A 542 -6.28 -28.07 1.49
N PRO A 543 -5.99 -29.38 1.33
CA PRO A 543 -6.83 -30.44 1.89
C PRO A 543 -7.12 -30.21 3.37
N ARG A 544 -8.38 -30.43 3.77
CA ARG A 544 -8.89 -30.04 5.09
C ARG A 544 -8.14 -30.78 6.20
N GLU A 545 -7.74 -32.01 5.96
CA GLU A 545 -6.98 -32.86 6.89
C GLU A 545 -5.63 -32.23 7.25
N MET A 546 -4.96 -31.61 6.26
CA MET A 546 -3.67 -30.95 6.48
C MET A 546 -3.85 -29.67 7.30
N LEU A 547 -4.91 -28.90 7.03
CA LEU A 547 -5.24 -27.71 7.80
C LEU A 547 -5.66 -28.07 9.23
N SER A 548 -6.45 -29.13 9.42
CA SER A 548 -6.83 -29.64 10.73
C SER A 548 -5.60 -30.00 11.57
N ALA A 549 -4.60 -30.67 10.99
CA ALA A 549 -3.36 -30.99 11.71
C ALA A 549 -2.57 -29.74 12.15
N VAL A 550 -2.58 -28.66 11.34
CA VAL A 550 -1.95 -27.38 11.74
C VAL A 550 -2.79 -26.67 12.81
N LEU A 551 -4.11 -26.70 12.65
CA LEU A 551 -5.07 -26.11 13.57
C LEU A 551 -5.00 -26.77 14.95
N GLU A 552 -4.91 -28.10 15.03
CA GLU A 552 -4.75 -28.85 16.28
C GLU A 552 -3.52 -28.36 17.07
N ARG A 553 -2.37 -28.18 16.39
CA ARG A 553 -1.16 -27.64 17.03
C ARG A 553 -1.35 -26.22 17.53
N ILE A 554 -2.05 -25.36 16.78
CA ILE A 554 -2.36 -24.00 17.23
C ILE A 554 -3.30 -24.05 18.44
N GLN A 555 -4.30 -24.95 18.42
CA GLN A 555 -5.32 -25.10 19.45
C GLN A 555 -4.72 -25.51 20.80
N GLU A 556 -3.63 -26.27 20.82
CA GLU A 556 -2.86 -26.56 22.04
C GLU A 556 -2.39 -25.28 22.75
N TYR A 557 -1.90 -24.30 22.00
CA TYR A 557 -1.50 -23.00 22.55
C TYR A 557 -2.69 -22.12 22.88
N VAL A 558 -3.76 -22.16 22.09
CA VAL A 558 -5.00 -21.40 22.35
C VAL A 558 -5.56 -21.73 23.73
N LYS A 559 -5.59 -23.03 24.09
CA LYS A 559 -6.05 -23.50 25.41
C LYS A 559 -5.27 -22.90 26.58
N THR A 560 -4.04 -22.42 26.37
CA THR A 560 -3.28 -21.72 27.42
C THR A 560 -3.76 -20.28 27.66
N PHE A 561 -4.36 -19.65 26.63
CA PHE A 561 -4.82 -18.27 26.64
C PHE A 561 -6.31 -18.14 26.95
N SER A 562 -7.13 -19.02 26.39
CA SER A 562 -8.59 -19.05 26.52
C SER A 562 -9.07 -20.49 26.61
N GLU A 563 -9.82 -20.82 27.68
CA GLU A 563 -10.35 -22.17 27.90
C GLU A 563 -11.57 -22.48 27.01
N GLU A 564 -12.25 -21.44 26.51
CA GLU A 564 -13.58 -21.55 25.88
C GLU A 564 -13.58 -21.37 24.35
N GLU A 565 -12.45 -20.97 23.74
CA GLU A 565 -12.41 -20.62 22.31
C GLU A 565 -11.81 -21.74 21.47
N ASP A 566 -12.62 -22.29 20.57
CA ASP A 566 -12.17 -23.17 19.51
C ASP A 566 -12.01 -22.41 18.18
N LEU A 567 -10.83 -22.52 17.59
CA LEU A 567 -10.55 -21.97 16.28
C LEU A 567 -11.02 -22.91 15.18
N THR A 568 -11.43 -22.35 14.05
CA THR A 568 -11.76 -23.15 12.84
C THR A 568 -10.68 -23.05 11.76
N ALA A 569 -10.66 -24.01 10.84
CA ALA A 569 -9.72 -24.02 9.71
C ALA A 569 -9.93 -22.78 8.82
N GLU A 570 -11.17 -22.32 8.68
CA GLU A 570 -11.53 -21.14 7.91
C GLU A 570 -11.01 -19.86 8.57
N GLU A 571 -10.96 -19.79 9.90
CA GLU A 571 -10.38 -18.66 10.63
C GLU A 571 -8.86 -18.61 10.48
N LEU A 572 -8.21 -19.77 10.54
CA LEU A 572 -6.78 -19.92 10.23
C LEU A 572 -6.47 -19.48 8.80
N ALA A 573 -7.27 -19.96 7.83
CA ALA A 573 -7.16 -19.59 6.42
C ALA A 573 -7.34 -18.09 6.19
N ARG A 574 -8.35 -17.49 6.84
CA ARG A 574 -8.57 -16.05 6.81
C ARG A 574 -7.38 -15.29 7.38
N PHE A 575 -6.90 -15.64 8.57
CA PHE A 575 -5.73 -14.96 9.17
C PHE A 575 -4.50 -15.00 8.26
N TYR A 576 -4.19 -16.18 7.72
CA TYR A 576 -3.04 -16.37 6.84
C TYR A 576 -3.19 -15.59 5.53
N GLY A 577 -4.36 -15.68 4.87
CA GLY A 577 -4.66 -14.94 3.64
C GLY A 577 -4.58 -13.42 3.85
N ASP A 578 -5.07 -12.94 4.99
CA ASP A 578 -5.01 -11.54 5.39
C ASP A 578 -3.56 -11.04 5.56
N CYS A 579 -2.67 -11.89 6.11
CA CYS A 579 -1.24 -11.62 6.21
C CYS A 579 -0.54 -11.66 4.85
N LEU A 580 -0.88 -12.64 4.01
CA LEU A 580 -0.33 -12.78 2.67
C LEU A 580 -0.67 -11.55 1.81
N ALA A 581 -1.95 -11.17 1.73
CA ALA A 581 -2.40 -10.02 0.95
C ALA A 581 -1.69 -8.72 1.38
N LYS A 582 -1.51 -8.50 2.68
CA LYS A 582 -0.97 -7.25 3.23
C LYS A 582 0.55 -7.21 3.28
N TYR A 583 1.22 -8.35 3.46
CA TYR A 583 2.64 -8.40 3.85
C TYR A 583 3.53 -9.26 2.97
N ARG A 584 3.02 -9.82 1.86
CA ARG A 584 3.82 -10.63 0.91
C ARG A 584 5.11 -9.95 0.41
N HIS A 585 5.13 -8.62 0.36
CA HIS A 585 6.30 -7.84 -0.07
C HIS A 585 7.36 -7.64 1.03
N MET A 586 7.03 -7.95 2.29
CA MET A 586 7.95 -7.84 3.42
C MET A 586 8.95 -9.00 3.44
N ASN A 587 10.11 -8.76 4.03
CA ASN A 587 11.14 -9.78 4.19
C ASN A 587 10.63 -10.92 5.08
N GLY A 588 10.99 -12.16 4.73
CA GLY A 588 10.50 -13.37 5.41
C GLY A 588 9.45 -14.16 4.62
N TRP A 589 8.87 -13.58 3.57
CA TRP A 589 8.09 -14.31 2.55
C TRP A 589 8.88 -14.60 1.27
N LYS A 590 9.74 -13.64 0.88
CA LYS A 590 10.37 -13.57 -0.44
C LYS A 590 11.25 -14.77 -0.78
N ASP A 591 12.00 -15.31 0.16
CA ASP A 591 13.03 -16.31 -0.18
C ASP A 591 12.42 -17.67 -0.57
N ARG A 592 11.21 -17.99 -0.08
CA ARG A 592 10.47 -19.21 -0.44
C ARG A 592 9.34 -18.96 -1.43
N ALA A 593 8.70 -17.79 -1.42
CA ALA A 593 7.69 -17.45 -2.42
C ALA A 593 8.26 -17.19 -3.82
N VAL A 594 9.59 -17.07 -3.95
CA VAL A 594 10.32 -16.93 -5.22
C VAL A 594 10.73 -18.29 -5.80
N GLN A 595 10.56 -19.40 -5.06
CA GLN A 595 10.61 -20.74 -5.65
C GLN A 595 9.50 -20.83 -6.72
N SER A 596 9.91 -21.29 -7.89
CA SER A 596 9.75 -20.60 -9.16
C SER A 596 8.31 -20.52 -9.66
N LYS A 597 8.00 -19.53 -10.52
CA LYS A 597 6.78 -19.53 -11.37
C LYS A 597 6.46 -20.91 -11.98
N LYS A 598 7.50 -21.72 -12.25
CA LYS A 598 7.40 -23.07 -12.80
C LYS A 598 6.85 -24.07 -11.77
N GLU A 599 7.30 -24.00 -10.52
CA GLU A 599 6.76 -24.80 -9.41
C GLU A 599 5.37 -24.34 -9.00
N THR A 600 5.05 -23.05 -9.16
CA THR A 600 3.69 -22.53 -8.99
C THR A 600 2.71 -23.16 -9.98
N VAL A 601 3.04 -23.15 -11.28
CA VAL A 601 2.22 -23.76 -12.32
C VAL A 601 2.08 -25.27 -12.09
N GLU A 602 3.16 -25.95 -11.72
CA GLU A 602 3.15 -27.38 -11.38
C GLU A 602 2.31 -27.68 -10.12
N ALA A 603 2.38 -26.82 -9.11
CA ALA A 603 1.65 -27.00 -7.87
C ALA A 603 0.14 -26.86 -8.10
N SER A 604 -0.27 -25.84 -8.86
CA SER A 604 -1.65 -25.65 -9.30
C SER A 604 -2.15 -26.83 -10.14
N TYR A 605 -1.32 -27.36 -11.04
CA TYR A 605 -1.66 -28.53 -11.85
C TYR A 605 -1.93 -29.79 -11.00
N VAL A 606 -1.08 -30.09 -10.02
CA VAL A 606 -1.27 -31.24 -9.13
C VAL A 606 -2.45 -31.05 -8.17
N ALA A 607 -2.71 -29.83 -7.69
CA ALA A 607 -3.89 -29.56 -6.87
C ALA A 607 -5.20 -29.80 -7.65
N LEU A 608 -5.22 -29.41 -8.93
CA LEU A 608 -6.33 -29.72 -9.83
C LEU A 608 -6.47 -31.24 -10.07
N GLN A 609 -5.37 -31.97 -10.22
CA GLN A 609 -5.42 -33.43 -10.35
C GLN A 609 -5.99 -34.11 -9.11
N ASN A 610 -5.60 -33.69 -7.90
CA ASN A 610 -6.13 -34.27 -6.66
C ASN A 610 -7.65 -34.02 -6.50
N LEU A 611 -8.11 -32.80 -6.79
CA LEU A 611 -9.55 -32.47 -6.82
C LEU A 611 -10.32 -33.29 -7.88
N LEU A 612 -9.70 -33.59 -9.02
CA LEU A 612 -10.27 -34.45 -10.06
C LEU A 612 -10.25 -35.95 -9.72
N CYS A 613 -9.35 -36.38 -8.84
CA CYS A 613 -9.30 -37.77 -8.36
C CYS A 613 -10.32 -38.04 -7.25
N GLU A 614 -10.52 -37.08 -6.34
CA GLU A 614 -11.51 -37.19 -5.25
C GLU A 614 -12.95 -37.28 -5.77
N THR A 615 -13.24 -36.64 -6.91
CA THR A 615 -14.57 -36.66 -7.56
C THR A 615 -14.89 -37.96 -8.30
N LYS A 616 -13.90 -38.83 -8.59
CA LYS A 616 -14.10 -40.11 -9.28
C LYS A 616 -14.33 -41.30 -8.35
N SER A 617 -14.13 -41.12 -7.04
CA SER A 617 -14.17 -42.20 -6.04
C SER A 617 -15.60 -42.53 -5.54
N THR A 618 -16.63 -41.80 -5.96
CA THR A 618 -18.01 -41.99 -5.48
C THR A 618 -18.97 -42.60 -6.49
N GLU A 619 -18.54 -42.85 -7.74
CA GLU A 619 -19.36 -43.56 -8.72
C GLU A 619 -19.01 -45.07 -8.75
N SER A 620 -19.86 -45.85 -8.11
CA SER A 620 -19.93 -47.30 -8.32
C SER A 620 -20.20 -47.60 -9.81
N PRO A 621 -19.49 -48.55 -10.43
CA PRO A 621 -19.64 -48.82 -11.86
C PRO A 621 -20.94 -49.57 -12.13
N SER A 622 -22.05 -48.85 -12.34
CA SER A 622 -23.24 -49.39 -12.96
C SER A 622 -22.97 -49.59 -14.46
N LYS A 623 -22.99 -50.85 -14.88
CA LYS A 623 -22.84 -51.30 -16.28
C LYS A 623 -23.76 -50.53 -17.21
N ILE A 624 -23.20 -49.59 -17.97
CA ILE A 624 -23.82 -49.07 -19.19
C ILE A 624 -23.11 -49.74 -20.37
N SER A 625 -23.84 -50.62 -21.05
CA SER A 625 -23.42 -51.24 -22.31
C SER A 625 -23.65 -50.24 -23.44
N ILE A 626 -22.58 -49.61 -23.92
CA ILE A 626 -22.63 -48.77 -25.10
C ILE A 626 -22.31 -49.64 -26.33
N ILE A 627 -23.31 -49.78 -27.20
CA ILE A 627 -23.20 -50.40 -28.52
C ILE A 627 -22.51 -49.38 -29.44
N PHE A 628 -21.35 -49.75 -30.00
CA PHE A 628 -20.68 -48.98 -31.06
C PHE A 628 -21.24 -49.36 -32.44
N PRO A 629 -21.55 -48.38 -33.32
CA PRO A 629 -21.67 -48.65 -34.75
C PRO A 629 -20.29 -48.53 -35.42
N ASN A 630 -19.90 -49.62 -36.08
CA ASN A 630 -18.77 -49.70 -37.00
C ASN A 630 -18.98 -48.77 -38.19
N SER A 631 -17.98 -47.95 -38.55
CA SER A 631 -17.47 -47.86 -39.94
C SER A 631 -16.18 -47.05 -39.99
N CYS A 632 -15.07 -47.76 -40.15
CA CYS A 632 -13.79 -47.23 -40.59
C CYS A 632 -13.63 -47.63 -42.05
N HIS A 633 -13.55 -46.67 -42.97
CA HIS A 633 -12.99 -46.90 -44.29
C HIS A 633 -11.80 -45.97 -44.51
N ILE A 634 -10.65 -46.63 -44.56
CA ILE A 634 -9.34 -46.23 -45.02
C ILE A 634 -9.42 -45.63 -46.44
N LEU A 635 -8.68 -44.56 -46.73
CA LEU A 635 -7.90 -44.45 -47.97
C LEU A 635 -6.64 -43.61 -47.74
N ARG A 636 -5.59 -44.05 -48.45
CA ARG A 636 -4.23 -43.55 -48.53
C ARG A 636 -4.13 -42.15 -49.12
#